data_AF-A0A1E4LDJ3-F1
#
_entry.id   AF-A0A1E4LDJ3-F1
#
_cell.length_a   1.000
_cell.length_b   1.000
_cell.length_c   1.000
_cell.angle_alpha   90.00
_cell.angle_beta   90.00
_cell.angle_gamma   90.00
#
_symmetry.space_group_name_H-M   'P 1'
#
loop_
_entity.id
_entity.type
_entity.pdbx_description
1 polymer ?
#
loop_
_entity_poly.entity_id
_entity_poly.type
_entity_poly.pdbx_seq_one_letter_code
_entity_poly.pdbx_strand_id
1 'polypeptide(L)'
;MGLTLCLANAQTGPDKAEIYRWFDQLNIKAITDAPIVQVTTYFLDQAGKLREQIRFPAFLLNQDRDGFTCLSLNLSQFRYSSRRPSQAGQLAARFRRVDLTHWPALDVRDRFVLDYRYVMVSSFVMARALEARGLSASARPYFQSAFQLSDPGSEDILPQSFQSLQEQVESALFDNATAPISSPDGSLQESQKCLEKFRIQFPNSKRTATVNEMIQTLDRMRKEAAHHRAPGRRASPAERIAELIYQLRFESNPQNYFIASSSPDSPSLQLINLDLQAIPALSDALLDNSFTKQRSFAFNDRSQIIRVGDLAWELIQQISGYSIKAEYSQDWGERQASRKAAVMAWQQAVQEKGLAMILVEGVERGDVDSPAQLNALLIRYPSLAERAIFKGIKNAQELWIRARLISGLSRVDTTSARDGLRNYMANQDDLDCQIAAIRAVMQFDNPAAQTSLIKVVKNLPDKVGSGTWSTLEDCLMAGKDPDVASALAESFPRCSPEVKWDVVRTLFQRSGSKYAYIKPEPEPTADHIVAFNRELRSILALALTDQNRMIGWGMNNGKIALYDPSLGDVAAAALVTQYPEEFPFDFPQTTVGTENRRLSCLNVIRKERGESPLPLLASPSAPPVSAQAVAPLVREYLNYSTESGRELVREKLLALGPGAAPHIAAEWAHRASTDPQRQVLQELESTVANLVGEVHIEGQTPAGFERSVQAFLALKGKPLTAEAWSAALLANALKSPTAYSFEATAERFQGGNGFTIILKFIPPENAQPGYYTYRIRTLTRSNALANSSGGGSRDSAMLPFHNRDYTFNTKEALLAPSADTVTITASLTYGPKVENK
;
A
#
# COMPACT_ATOMS: atom_id res chain seq x y z
N MET A 1 -4.03 47.60 -12.25
CA MET A 1 -3.76 48.16 -10.90
C MET A 1 -4.96 47.93 -9.99
N GLY A 2 -5.23 46.68 -9.60
CA GLY A 2 -6.46 46.34 -8.85
C GLY A 2 -6.35 45.01 -8.10
N LEU A 3 -5.19 44.73 -7.50
CA LEU A 3 -4.95 43.52 -6.69
C LEU A 3 -4.13 43.83 -5.42
N THR A 4 -4.13 45.09 -4.97
CA THR A 4 -3.32 45.53 -3.81
C THR A 4 -4.18 45.95 -2.61
N LEU A 5 -5.50 45.74 -2.62
CA LEU A 5 -6.39 46.28 -1.57
C LEU A 5 -7.33 45.28 -0.88
N CYS A 6 -7.16 43.97 -1.09
CA CYS A 6 -7.90 42.94 -0.32
C CYS A 6 -7.05 42.16 0.71
N LEU A 7 -5.84 42.64 1.04
CA LEU A 7 -5.02 42.07 2.12
C LEU A 7 -5.02 42.91 3.42
N ALA A 8 -5.82 43.98 3.48
CA ALA A 8 -5.79 44.91 4.62
C ALA A 8 -6.85 44.65 5.70
N ASN A 9 -7.73 43.64 5.56
CA ASN A 9 -8.78 43.34 6.55
C ASN A 9 -8.96 41.84 6.86
N ALA A 10 -7.87 41.06 6.82
CA ALA A 10 -7.87 39.77 7.53
C ALA A 10 -7.63 40.07 9.01
N GLN A 11 -8.68 39.94 9.81
CA GLN A 11 -8.62 40.01 11.27
C GLN A 11 -7.40 39.25 11.78
N THR A 12 -6.58 39.94 12.58
CA THR A 12 -5.39 39.40 13.23
C THR A 12 -5.75 38.11 13.96
N GLY A 13 -5.32 36.97 13.42
CA GLY A 13 -5.26 35.72 14.18
C GLY A 13 -4.40 35.93 15.43
N PRO A 14 -4.60 35.10 16.47
CA PRO A 14 -3.93 35.26 17.76
C PRO A 14 -2.40 35.29 17.59
N ASP A 15 -1.75 36.16 18.37
CA ASP A 15 -0.29 36.30 18.38
C ASP A 15 0.36 34.95 18.74
N LYS A 16 1.53 34.65 18.16
CA LYS A 16 2.32 33.44 18.46
C LYS A 16 2.49 33.23 19.97
N ALA A 17 2.66 34.32 20.72
CA ALA A 17 2.75 34.29 22.18
C ALA A 17 1.45 33.81 22.86
N GLU A 18 0.29 34.16 22.32
CA GLU A 18 -1.02 33.71 22.81
C GLU A 18 -1.24 32.22 22.55
N ILE A 19 -0.91 31.74 21.34
CA ILE A 19 -1.01 30.32 20.98
C ILE A 19 -0.11 29.46 21.88
N TYR A 20 1.13 29.89 22.12
CA TYR A 20 2.02 29.20 23.05
C TYR A 20 1.52 29.24 24.49
N ARG A 21 0.98 30.38 24.94
CA ARG A 21 0.41 30.50 26.29
C ARG A 21 -0.76 29.53 26.48
N TRP A 22 -1.66 29.43 25.51
CA TRP A 22 -2.73 28.44 25.53
C TRP A 22 -2.19 27.02 25.59
N PHE A 23 -1.21 26.69 24.74
CA PHE A 23 -0.66 25.34 24.72
C PHE A 23 0.05 24.97 26.03
N ASP A 24 0.77 25.92 26.62
CA ASP A 24 1.46 25.73 27.90
C ASP A 24 0.48 25.49 29.07
N GLN A 25 -0.75 26.03 29.00
CA GLN A 25 -1.81 25.73 29.97
C GLN A 25 -2.24 24.25 29.95
N LEU A 26 -1.97 23.51 28.86
CA LEU A 26 -2.20 22.06 28.80
C LEU A 26 -1.20 21.27 29.65
N ASN A 27 -0.13 21.91 30.15
CA ASN A 27 0.84 21.35 31.09
C ASN A 27 1.52 20.06 30.58
N ILE A 28 1.91 20.05 29.30
CA ILE A 28 2.64 18.93 28.66
C ILE A 28 4.16 19.16 28.81
N LYS A 29 4.64 19.04 30.04
CA LYS A 29 6.05 19.35 30.40
C LYS A 29 7.10 18.59 29.60
N ALA A 30 6.76 17.42 29.06
CA ALA A 30 7.68 16.64 28.24
C ALA A 30 8.24 17.43 27.04
N ILE A 31 7.44 18.32 26.45
CA ILE A 31 7.84 19.10 25.27
C ILE A 31 8.93 20.10 25.64
N THR A 32 8.86 20.70 26.83
CA THR A 32 9.81 21.70 27.30
C THR A 32 11.01 21.07 28.01
N ASP A 33 10.78 20.01 28.80
CA ASP A 33 11.74 19.55 29.81
C ASP A 33 12.42 18.22 29.43
N ALA A 34 11.76 17.36 28.65
CA ALA A 34 12.28 16.01 28.42
C ALA A 34 13.40 15.98 27.36
N PRO A 35 14.32 15.00 27.44
CA PRO A 35 15.30 14.78 26.39
C PRO A 35 14.63 14.43 25.06
N ILE A 36 15.13 15.02 23.98
CA ILE A 36 14.68 14.70 22.64
C ILE A 36 15.50 13.53 22.11
N VAL A 37 14.80 12.57 21.52
CA VAL A 37 15.37 11.33 21.02
C VAL A 37 14.92 11.07 19.60
N GLN A 38 15.78 10.44 18.81
CA GLN A 38 15.39 9.79 17.56
C GLN A 38 15.10 8.33 17.87
N VAL A 39 13.85 7.92 17.70
CA VAL A 39 13.41 6.53 17.83
C VAL A 39 13.59 5.85 16.48
N THR A 40 14.16 4.64 16.50
CA THR A 40 14.28 3.75 15.35
C THR A 40 13.53 2.46 15.67
N THR A 41 12.53 2.10 14.87
CA THR A 41 11.77 0.85 15.02
C THR A 41 12.29 -0.23 14.08
N TYR A 42 12.12 -1.49 14.50
CA TYR A 42 12.58 -2.68 13.78
C TYR A 42 11.49 -3.75 13.79
N PHE A 43 11.42 -4.53 12.71
CA PHE A 43 10.58 -5.73 12.60
C PHE A 43 11.37 -6.89 11.98
N LEU A 44 10.89 -8.12 12.18
CA LEU A 44 11.38 -9.29 11.44
C LEU A 44 10.58 -9.45 10.15
N ASP A 45 11.27 -9.49 9.01
CA ASP A 45 10.63 -9.85 7.74
C ASP A 45 10.28 -11.35 7.69
N GLN A 46 9.55 -11.78 6.64
CA GLN A 46 9.13 -13.18 6.48
C GLN A 46 10.33 -14.15 6.38
N ALA A 47 11.53 -13.66 6.07
CA ALA A 47 12.76 -14.45 6.03
C ALA A 47 13.51 -14.43 7.37
N GLY A 48 12.95 -13.84 8.42
CA GLY A 48 13.56 -13.75 9.75
C GLY A 48 14.70 -12.72 9.83
N LYS A 49 14.84 -11.83 8.85
CA LYS A 49 15.85 -10.75 8.89
C LYS A 49 15.27 -9.52 9.57
N LEU A 50 16.05 -8.96 10.50
CA LEU A 50 15.69 -7.71 11.17
C LEU A 50 15.79 -6.55 10.17
N ARG A 51 14.67 -5.88 9.91
CA ARG A 51 14.56 -4.71 9.05
C ARG A 51 14.24 -3.50 9.90
N GLU A 52 14.95 -2.41 9.64
CA GLU A 52 14.58 -1.10 10.14
C GLU A 52 13.28 -0.67 9.44
N GLN A 53 12.29 -0.24 10.21
CA GLN A 53 11.03 0.23 9.66
C GLN A 53 11.06 1.74 9.48
N ILE A 54 11.24 2.47 10.58
CA ILE A 54 10.99 3.91 10.64
C ILE A 54 11.99 4.56 11.60
N ARG A 55 12.37 5.82 11.31
CA ARG A 55 12.98 6.74 12.28
C ARG A 55 12.16 7.99 12.48
N PHE A 56 11.89 8.39 13.72
CA PHE A 56 11.15 9.61 14.02
C PHE A 56 11.64 10.30 15.31
N PRO A 57 11.51 11.64 15.42
CA PRO A 57 11.80 12.36 16.65
C PRO A 57 10.68 12.19 17.69
N ALA A 58 11.06 12.12 18.97
CA ALA A 58 10.15 12.04 20.11
C ALA A 58 10.79 12.63 21.38
N PHE A 59 9.99 12.80 22.43
CA PHE A 59 10.43 13.20 23.77
C PHE A 59 10.48 11.96 24.67
N LEU A 60 11.62 11.65 25.27
CA LEU A 60 11.78 10.50 26.14
C LEU A 60 11.12 10.75 27.50
N LEU A 61 10.06 10.00 27.81
CA LEU A 61 9.31 10.14 29.07
C LEU A 61 9.88 9.26 30.19
N ASN A 62 10.15 7.99 29.89
CA ASN A 62 10.75 7.05 30.82
C ASN A 62 11.58 5.98 30.10
N GLN A 63 12.45 5.31 30.84
CA GLN A 63 13.22 4.16 30.39
C GLN A 63 13.40 3.19 31.54
N ASP A 64 13.24 1.89 31.26
CA ASP A 64 13.54 0.80 32.18
C ASP A 64 14.37 -0.29 31.47
N ARG A 65 14.55 -1.46 32.11
CA ARG A 65 15.34 -2.55 31.55
C ARG A 65 14.67 -3.23 30.35
N ASP A 66 13.35 -3.16 30.24
CA ASP A 66 12.57 -3.88 29.24
C ASP A 66 12.15 -2.99 28.07
N GLY A 67 12.17 -1.67 28.25
CA GLY A 67 11.76 -0.73 27.23
C GLY A 67 11.93 0.74 27.58
N PHE A 68 11.31 1.57 26.76
CA PHE A 68 11.22 3.01 26.98
C PHE A 68 9.88 3.54 26.50
N THR A 69 9.44 4.65 27.08
CA THR A 69 8.21 5.35 26.68
C THR A 69 8.58 6.73 26.17
N CYS A 70 8.01 7.10 25.03
CA CYS A 70 8.22 8.40 24.40
C CYS A 70 6.90 9.07 24.03
N LEU A 71 6.91 10.40 24.00
CA LEU A 71 5.86 11.25 23.44
C LEU A 71 6.30 11.67 22.03
N SER A 72 5.57 11.30 20.99
CA SER A 72 5.86 11.75 19.62
C SER A 72 5.39 13.19 19.38
N LEU A 73 5.77 13.75 18.23
CA LEU A 73 5.41 15.13 17.87
C LEU A 73 3.91 15.35 17.66
N ASN A 74 3.18 14.33 17.24
CA ASN A 74 1.71 14.36 17.17
C ASN A 74 1.05 14.19 18.55
N LEU A 75 1.82 14.35 19.63
CA LEU A 75 1.42 14.15 21.01
C LEU A 75 1.06 12.72 21.38
N SER A 76 1.19 11.70 20.53
CA SER A 76 0.89 10.32 20.92
C SER A 76 1.95 9.74 21.86
N GLN A 77 1.54 9.01 22.89
CA GLN A 77 2.45 8.32 23.80
C GLN A 77 2.61 6.85 23.42
N PHE A 78 3.84 6.38 23.24
CA PHE A 78 4.15 4.99 22.87
C PHE A 78 5.18 4.38 23.82
N ARG A 79 4.95 3.13 24.23
CA ARG A 79 5.93 2.29 24.93
C ARG A 79 6.51 1.28 23.97
N TYR A 80 7.82 1.24 23.84
CA TYR A 80 8.54 0.31 22.99
C TYR A 80 9.34 -0.70 23.79
N SER A 81 9.32 -1.95 23.33
CA SER A 81 10.25 -2.97 23.81
C SER A 81 11.64 -2.73 23.26
N SER A 82 12.65 -2.78 24.13
CA SER A 82 14.06 -2.79 23.72
C SER A 82 14.57 -4.20 23.38
N ARG A 83 13.75 -5.23 23.63
CA ARG A 83 14.10 -6.63 23.33
C ARG A 83 14.01 -6.88 21.83
N ARG A 84 14.93 -7.69 21.30
CA ARG A 84 14.90 -8.11 19.90
C ARG A 84 13.58 -8.88 19.64
N PRO A 85 12.85 -8.60 18.54
CA PRO A 85 11.63 -9.34 18.24
C PRO A 85 11.98 -10.80 17.98
N SER A 86 11.16 -11.72 18.49
CA SER A 86 11.32 -13.17 18.33
C SER A 86 10.38 -13.77 17.28
N GLN A 87 9.37 -13.02 16.83
CA GLN A 87 8.38 -13.46 15.84
C GLN A 87 8.10 -12.35 14.82
N ALA A 88 7.71 -12.73 13.60
CA ALA A 88 7.24 -11.81 12.58
C ALA A 88 6.02 -11.01 13.09
N GLY A 89 6.02 -9.69 12.88
CA GLY A 89 4.98 -8.78 13.39
C GLY A 89 5.27 -8.17 14.78
N GLN A 90 6.28 -8.64 15.52
CA GLN A 90 6.72 -7.96 16.74
C GLN A 90 7.59 -6.74 16.39
N LEU A 91 7.27 -5.60 17.01
CA LEU A 91 8.03 -4.36 16.89
C LEU A 91 9.01 -4.22 18.06
N ALA A 92 10.28 -4.01 17.73
CA ALA A 92 11.30 -3.56 18.68
C ALA A 92 11.70 -2.13 18.34
N ALA A 93 12.21 -1.38 19.31
CA ALA A 93 12.77 -0.08 19.02
C ALA A 93 14.05 0.20 19.80
N ARG A 94 14.83 1.13 19.29
CA ARG A 94 15.94 1.77 19.99
C ARG A 94 15.77 3.27 19.88
N PHE A 95 16.45 4.01 20.73
CA PHE A 95 16.52 5.46 20.59
C PHE A 95 17.96 5.94 20.74
N ARG A 96 18.26 7.08 20.13
CA ARG A 96 19.45 7.88 20.43
C ARG A 96 19.04 9.26 20.87
N ARG A 97 19.73 9.83 21.86
CA ARG A 97 19.55 11.25 22.22
C ARG A 97 20.04 12.12 21.08
N VAL A 98 19.33 13.22 20.86
CA VAL A 98 19.57 14.13 19.75
C VAL A 98 19.80 15.53 20.30
N ASP A 99 20.78 16.21 19.74
CA ASP A 99 20.95 17.65 19.89
C ASP A 99 20.24 18.37 18.73
N LEU A 100 19.23 19.17 19.05
CA LEU A 100 18.43 19.89 18.07
C LEU A 100 19.18 21.04 17.38
N THR A 101 20.32 21.50 17.92
CA THR A 101 21.14 22.52 17.25
C THR A 101 21.72 22.04 15.91
N HIS A 102 21.88 20.72 15.75
CA HIS A 102 22.41 20.07 14.55
C HIS A 102 21.34 19.27 13.80
N TRP A 103 20.09 19.32 14.27
CA TRP A 103 19.01 18.63 13.59
C TRP A 103 18.61 19.44 12.35
N PRO A 104 18.68 18.86 11.14
CA PRO A 104 18.24 19.58 9.95
C PRO A 104 16.81 20.06 10.17
N ALA A 105 16.48 21.25 9.67
CA ALA A 105 15.09 21.69 9.63
C ALA A 105 14.29 20.59 8.93
N LEU A 106 13.50 19.83 9.70
CA LEU A 106 12.53 18.90 9.16
C LEU A 106 11.67 19.75 8.24
N ASP A 107 11.63 19.42 6.95
CA ASP A 107 10.36 19.64 6.30
C ASP A 107 9.39 18.76 7.04
N VAL A 108 8.29 19.29 7.51
CA VAL A 108 7.30 18.44 8.18
C VAL A 108 6.63 17.49 7.16
N ARG A 109 6.99 17.65 5.88
CA ARG A 109 6.71 16.78 4.72
C ARG A 109 7.73 15.66 4.47
N ASP A 110 8.86 15.63 5.18
CA ASP A 110 10.09 14.97 4.67
C ASP A 110 10.29 13.50 5.01
N ARG A 111 9.53 12.88 5.93
CA ARG A 111 9.66 11.43 6.24
C ARG A 111 8.36 10.87 6.82
N PHE A 112 8.01 9.67 6.36
CA PHE A 112 6.93 8.84 6.91
C PHE A 112 6.96 8.74 8.44
N VAL A 113 5.76 8.73 9.03
CA VAL A 113 5.41 8.66 10.47
C VAL A 113 5.15 10.00 11.15
N LEU A 114 4.63 10.94 10.38
CA LEU A 114 3.46 11.64 10.89
C LEU A 114 2.28 11.00 10.22
N ASP A 115 1.38 10.44 11.03
CA ASP A 115 0.01 10.29 10.61
C ASP A 115 -0.41 11.60 9.94
N TYR A 116 -0.64 11.58 8.61
CA TYR A 116 -0.85 12.79 7.80
C TYR A 116 -1.96 13.68 8.38
N ARG A 117 -2.82 13.11 9.23
CA ARG A 117 -3.85 13.75 10.05
C ARG A 117 -3.32 14.80 11.06
N TYR A 118 -2.04 14.81 11.41
CA TYR A 118 -1.47 15.62 12.50
C TYR A 118 -0.20 16.41 12.14
N VAL A 119 0.01 16.75 10.86
CA VAL A 119 1.18 17.52 10.41
C VAL A 119 1.23 18.91 11.06
N MET A 120 0.08 19.58 11.23
CA MET A 120 0.00 20.86 11.94
C MET A 120 0.44 20.73 13.40
N VAL A 121 -0.12 19.76 14.15
CA VAL A 121 0.24 19.52 15.56
C VAL A 121 1.75 19.25 15.69
N SER A 122 2.29 18.41 14.82
CA SER A 122 3.69 18.01 14.88
C SER A 122 4.65 19.16 14.57
N SER A 123 4.30 19.97 13.57
CA SER A 123 5.02 21.22 13.25
C SER A 123 5.00 22.17 14.45
N PHE A 124 3.82 22.38 15.03
CA PHE A 124 3.64 23.29 16.15
C PHE A 124 4.39 22.82 17.41
N VAL A 125 4.30 21.54 17.77
CA VAL A 125 4.98 20.95 18.92
C VAL A 125 6.50 21.06 18.79
N MET A 126 7.04 20.82 17.59
CA MET A 126 8.47 21.01 17.33
C MET A 126 8.87 22.48 17.48
N ALA A 127 8.08 23.41 16.92
CA ALA A 127 8.31 24.85 17.08
C ALA A 127 8.36 25.25 18.56
N ARG A 128 7.38 24.78 19.35
CA ARG A 128 7.30 25.06 20.79
C ARG A 128 8.48 24.48 21.56
N ALA A 129 8.91 23.26 21.23
CA ALA A 129 10.05 22.60 21.86
C ALA A 129 11.37 23.33 21.60
N LEU A 130 11.56 23.84 20.38
CA LEU A 130 12.72 24.65 20.00
C LEU A 130 12.73 26.00 20.72
N GLU A 131 11.59 26.68 20.80
CA GLU A 131 11.46 27.95 21.53
C GLU A 131 11.75 27.80 23.02
N ALA A 132 11.26 26.72 23.66
CA ALA A 132 11.58 26.42 25.07
C ALA A 132 13.08 26.27 25.33
N ARG A 133 13.87 25.95 24.30
CA ARG A 133 15.31 25.73 24.38
C ARG A 133 16.13 26.91 23.85
N GLY A 134 15.50 28.06 23.61
CA GLY A 134 16.17 29.28 23.11
C GLY A 134 16.55 29.24 21.63
N LEU A 135 16.01 28.29 20.85
CA LEU A 135 16.32 28.09 19.43
C LEU A 135 15.27 28.75 18.52
N SER A 136 14.96 30.03 18.76
CA SER A 136 13.86 30.74 18.09
C SER A 136 14.02 30.84 16.57
N ALA A 137 15.27 30.94 16.07
CA ALA A 137 15.56 30.95 14.64
C ALA A 137 15.15 29.63 13.97
N SER A 138 15.49 28.50 14.60
CA SER A 138 15.13 27.16 14.12
C SER A 138 13.65 26.87 14.30
N ALA A 139 12.97 27.47 15.29
CA ALA A 139 11.54 27.26 15.53
C ALA A 139 10.62 27.94 14.50
N ARG A 140 11.05 29.07 13.92
CA ARG A 140 10.25 29.88 12.98
C ARG A 140 9.67 29.09 11.79
N PRO A 141 10.44 28.30 11.02
CA PRO A 141 9.90 27.57 9.87
C PRO A 141 8.85 26.52 10.26
N TYR A 142 9.00 25.89 11.43
CA TYR A 142 8.01 24.94 11.96
C TYR A 142 6.71 25.63 12.36
N PHE A 143 6.80 26.78 13.02
CA PHE A 143 5.63 27.56 13.39
C PHE A 143 4.87 28.04 12.15
N GLN A 144 5.58 28.53 11.13
CA GLN A 144 4.98 28.92 9.85
C GLN A 144 4.32 27.73 9.16
N SER A 145 5.01 26.57 9.11
CA SER A 145 4.49 25.36 8.50
C SER A 145 3.20 24.88 9.18
N ALA A 146 3.08 24.99 10.51
CA ALA A 146 1.85 24.61 11.22
C ALA A 146 0.59 25.33 10.71
N PHE A 147 0.72 26.56 10.20
CA PHE A 147 -0.42 27.42 9.80
C PHE A 147 -0.48 27.72 8.29
N GLN A 148 0.44 27.15 7.50
CA GLN A 148 0.54 27.36 6.04
C GLN A 148 0.25 26.08 5.22
N LEU A 149 -0.09 24.97 5.89
CA LEU A 149 -0.37 23.70 5.22
C LEU A 149 -1.79 23.71 4.62
N SER A 150 -1.88 23.49 3.32
CA SER A 150 -3.14 23.18 2.63
C SER A 150 -3.66 21.80 3.04
N ASP A 151 -4.98 21.67 3.18
CA ASP A 151 -5.65 20.37 3.29
C ASP A 151 -5.41 19.61 1.97
N PRO A 152 -4.98 18.33 1.99
CA PRO A 152 -4.78 17.57 0.76
C PRO A 152 -6.12 17.30 0.04
N GLY A 153 -6.61 18.27 -0.73
CA GLY A 153 -7.85 18.15 -1.49
C GLY A 153 -8.69 19.42 -1.64
N SER A 154 -8.41 20.51 -0.90
CA SER A 154 -9.10 21.80 -1.10
C SER A 154 -8.28 22.75 -1.98
N GLU A 155 -8.91 23.31 -3.02
CA GLU A 155 -8.31 24.35 -3.90
C GLU A 155 -7.96 25.64 -3.13
N ASP A 156 -8.47 25.81 -1.92
CA ASP A 156 -8.14 26.91 -1.04
C ASP A 156 -6.99 26.54 -0.09
N ILE A 157 -5.93 27.36 -0.08
CA ILE A 157 -5.07 27.52 1.10
C ILE A 157 -5.94 28.21 2.15
N LEU A 158 -6.85 27.47 2.79
CA LEU A 158 -7.51 27.97 3.98
C LEU A 158 -6.39 28.15 5.02
N PRO A 159 -6.16 29.36 5.56
CA PRO A 159 -5.27 29.52 6.68
C PRO A 159 -5.75 28.56 7.77
N GLN A 160 -4.94 27.55 8.13
CA GLN A 160 -5.31 26.69 9.25
C GLN A 160 -5.43 27.60 10.47
N SER A 161 -6.61 27.61 11.07
CA SER A 161 -6.91 28.56 12.14
C SER A 161 -6.32 28.08 13.46
N PHE A 162 -6.16 28.98 14.42
CA PHE A 162 -5.85 28.59 15.80
C PHE A 162 -6.87 27.58 16.33
N GLN A 163 -8.16 27.73 15.99
CA GLN A 163 -9.21 26.78 16.33
C GLN A 163 -8.94 25.38 15.76
N SER A 164 -8.45 25.28 14.51
CA SER A 164 -8.08 23.99 13.91
C SER A 164 -6.92 23.32 14.66
N LEU A 165 -5.92 24.09 15.10
CA LEU A 165 -4.85 23.57 15.96
C LEU A 165 -5.41 23.06 17.30
N GLN A 166 -6.32 23.82 17.92
CA GLN A 166 -6.98 23.42 19.17
C GLN A 166 -7.73 22.09 19.00
N GLU A 167 -8.51 21.93 17.93
CA GLU A 167 -9.27 20.71 17.63
C GLU A 167 -8.36 19.49 17.38
N GLN A 168 -7.24 19.66 16.65
CA GLN A 168 -6.31 18.56 16.40
C GLN A 168 -5.49 18.17 17.65
N VAL A 169 -5.05 19.15 18.45
CA VAL A 169 -4.37 18.89 19.73
C VAL A 169 -5.32 18.19 20.70
N GLU A 170 -6.58 18.65 20.78
CA GLU A 170 -7.62 17.99 21.57
C GLU A 170 -7.80 16.54 21.12
N SER A 171 -7.92 16.28 19.82
CA SER A 171 -8.07 14.92 19.27
C SER A 171 -6.88 14.01 19.64
N ALA A 172 -5.65 14.51 19.48
CA ALA A 172 -4.44 13.75 19.83
C ALA A 172 -4.36 13.42 21.34
N LEU A 173 -4.74 14.37 22.20
CA LEU A 173 -4.76 14.16 23.64
C LEU A 173 -5.91 13.27 24.09
N PHE A 174 -7.02 13.26 23.36
CA PHE A 174 -8.11 12.29 23.57
C PHE A 174 -7.65 10.86 23.26
N ASP A 175 -6.93 10.65 22.15
CA ASP A 175 -6.37 9.35 21.80
C ASP A 175 -5.42 8.83 22.89
N ASN A 176 -4.62 9.70 23.51
CA ASN A 176 -3.79 9.37 24.67
C ASN A 176 -4.62 9.06 25.91
N ALA A 177 -5.63 9.87 26.21
CA ALA A 177 -6.46 9.70 27.40
C ALA A 177 -7.19 8.35 27.40
N THR A 178 -7.48 7.85 26.20
CA THR A 178 -8.15 6.57 25.96
C THR A 178 -7.17 5.39 25.75
N ALA A 179 -5.89 5.65 25.51
CA ALA A 179 -4.87 4.60 25.27
C ALA A 179 -4.77 3.54 26.39
N PRO A 180 -4.82 3.91 27.69
CA PRO A 180 -4.76 2.91 28.76
C PRO A 180 -5.93 1.92 28.76
N ILE A 181 -7.09 2.31 28.22
CA ILE A 181 -8.27 1.43 28.18
C ILE A 181 -7.94 0.19 27.33
N SER A 182 -7.37 0.40 26.14
CA SER A 182 -6.98 -0.66 25.20
C SER A 182 -5.57 -1.22 25.44
N SER A 183 -4.86 -0.76 26.48
CA SER A 183 -3.53 -1.30 26.81
C SER A 183 -3.67 -2.62 27.59
N PRO A 184 -2.91 -3.68 27.23
CA PRO A 184 -2.89 -4.93 28.00
C PRO A 184 -2.56 -4.72 29.49
N ASP A 185 -1.62 -3.82 29.77
CA ASP A 185 -1.17 -3.50 31.14
C ASP A 185 -1.96 -2.35 31.80
N GLY A 186 -2.89 -1.72 31.06
CA GLY A 186 -3.61 -0.55 31.54
C GLY A 186 -4.68 -0.90 32.58
N SER A 187 -4.64 -0.24 33.74
CA SER A 187 -5.68 -0.42 34.77
C SER A 187 -6.93 0.44 34.51
N LEU A 188 -8.09 0.02 35.04
CA LEU A 188 -9.32 0.82 35.00
C LEU A 188 -9.15 2.18 35.72
N GLN A 189 -8.42 2.18 36.83
CA GLN A 189 -8.13 3.39 37.61
C GLN A 189 -7.27 4.38 36.82
N GLU A 190 -6.22 3.90 36.14
CA GLU A 190 -5.36 4.74 35.31
C GLU A 190 -6.11 5.31 34.11
N SER A 191 -6.94 4.47 33.46
CA SER A 191 -7.81 4.89 32.36
C SER A 191 -8.75 6.02 32.78
N GLN A 192 -9.40 5.87 33.94
CA GLN A 192 -10.31 6.89 34.47
C GLN A 192 -9.56 8.19 34.79
N LYS A 193 -8.41 8.10 35.46
CA LYS A 193 -7.57 9.27 35.79
C LYS A 193 -7.14 10.05 34.55
N CYS A 194 -6.80 9.35 33.47
CA CYS A 194 -6.43 9.97 32.19
C CYS A 194 -7.61 10.72 31.54
N LEU A 195 -8.82 10.14 31.57
CA LEU A 195 -10.02 10.80 31.06
C LEU A 195 -10.46 11.99 31.94
N GLU A 196 -10.36 11.88 33.26
CA GLU A 196 -10.64 12.99 34.17
C GLU A 196 -9.69 14.16 33.94
N LYS A 197 -8.39 13.86 33.73
CA LYS A 197 -7.40 14.87 33.34
C LYS A 197 -7.78 15.54 32.02
N PHE A 198 -8.17 14.76 31.00
CA PHE A 198 -8.62 15.31 29.72
C PHE A 198 -9.85 16.22 29.89
N ARG A 199 -10.85 15.80 30.68
CA ARG A 199 -12.05 16.59 30.97
C ARG A 199 -11.74 17.94 31.63
N ILE A 200 -10.77 17.97 32.55
CA ILE A 200 -10.32 19.20 33.21
C ILE A 200 -9.56 20.10 32.22
N GLN A 201 -8.74 19.52 31.34
CA GLN A 201 -7.97 20.26 30.34
C GLN A 201 -8.85 20.86 29.23
N PHE A 202 -9.93 20.18 28.86
CA PHE A 202 -10.83 20.58 27.77
C PHE A 202 -12.31 20.64 28.22
N PRO A 203 -12.68 21.56 29.13
CA PRO A 203 -14.02 21.60 29.70
C PRO A 203 -15.13 21.94 28.69
N ASN A 204 -14.76 22.58 27.56
CA ASN A 204 -15.69 22.96 26.48
C ASN A 204 -15.55 22.07 25.24
N SER A 205 -14.91 20.89 25.36
CA SER A 205 -14.74 19.95 24.25
C SER A 205 -16.10 19.47 23.73
N LYS A 206 -16.23 19.33 22.40
CA LYS A 206 -17.37 18.64 21.75
C LYS A 206 -17.51 17.18 22.21
N ARG A 207 -16.47 16.60 22.82
CA ARG A 207 -16.40 15.22 23.33
C ARG A 207 -16.76 15.10 24.81
N THR A 208 -17.14 16.20 25.48
CA THR A 208 -17.42 16.19 26.93
C THR A 208 -18.48 15.14 27.31
N ALA A 209 -19.55 15.02 26.53
CA ALA A 209 -20.57 13.98 26.74
C ALA A 209 -19.98 12.57 26.65
N THR A 210 -19.21 12.29 25.60
CA THR A 210 -18.50 11.01 25.41
C THR A 210 -17.54 10.71 26.56
N VAL A 211 -16.71 11.68 26.97
CA VAL A 211 -15.76 11.50 28.07
C VAL A 211 -16.47 11.17 29.39
N ASN A 212 -17.58 11.84 29.67
CA ASN A 212 -18.39 11.57 30.85
C ASN A 212 -19.01 10.17 30.81
N GLU A 213 -19.54 9.74 29.66
CA GLU A 213 -20.02 8.37 29.45
C GLU A 213 -18.91 7.36 29.69
N MET A 214 -17.71 7.58 29.14
CA MET A 214 -16.57 6.68 29.33
C MET A 214 -16.13 6.58 30.80
N ILE A 215 -16.10 7.70 31.53
CA ILE A 215 -15.79 7.71 32.97
C ILE A 215 -16.84 6.93 33.76
N GLN A 216 -18.13 7.13 33.47
CA GLN A 216 -19.22 6.39 34.13
C GLN A 216 -19.13 4.88 33.87
N THR A 217 -18.84 4.49 32.62
CA THR A 217 -18.62 3.09 32.26
C THR A 217 -17.42 2.49 33.01
N LEU A 218 -16.29 3.20 33.11
CA LEU A 218 -15.13 2.73 33.86
C LEU A 218 -15.41 2.60 35.37
N ASP A 219 -16.16 3.52 35.96
CA ASP A 219 -16.55 3.43 37.38
C ASP A 219 -17.46 2.21 37.64
N ARG A 220 -18.43 1.96 36.74
CA ARG A 220 -19.26 0.75 36.78
C ARG A 220 -18.40 -0.52 36.68
N MET A 221 -17.52 -0.59 35.69
CA MET A 221 -16.63 -1.75 35.49
C MET A 221 -15.75 -2.00 36.72
N ARG A 222 -15.25 -0.94 37.38
CA ARG A 222 -14.45 -1.05 38.60
C ARG A 222 -15.27 -1.60 39.78
N LYS A 223 -16.50 -1.12 39.96
CA LYS A 223 -17.42 -1.62 40.99
C LYS A 223 -17.76 -3.09 40.76
N GLU A 224 -18.02 -3.49 39.51
CA GLU A 224 -18.26 -4.88 39.14
C GLU A 224 -17.04 -5.76 39.42
N ALA A 225 -15.84 -5.32 39.01
CA ALA A 225 -14.60 -6.06 39.23
C ALA A 225 -14.29 -6.28 40.72
N ALA A 226 -14.64 -5.33 41.60
CA ALA A 226 -14.46 -5.48 43.04
C ALA A 226 -15.35 -6.56 43.67
N HIS A 227 -16.48 -6.88 43.06
CA HIS A 227 -17.44 -7.89 43.55
C HIS A 227 -17.41 -9.19 42.74
N HIS A 228 -16.71 -9.20 41.61
CA HIS A 228 -16.63 -10.35 40.72
C HIS A 228 -15.85 -11.50 41.37
N ARG A 229 -16.41 -12.71 41.28
CA ARG A 229 -15.75 -13.95 41.69
C ARG A 229 -15.85 -14.95 40.55
N ALA A 230 -14.70 -15.36 40.03
CA ALA A 230 -14.65 -16.37 38.98
C ALA A 230 -15.31 -17.67 39.47
N PRO A 231 -16.12 -18.32 38.62
CA PRO A 231 -16.82 -19.54 39.02
C PRO A 231 -15.81 -20.68 39.25
N GLY A 232 -16.10 -21.54 40.23
CA GLY A 232 -15.22 -22.64 40.61
C GLY A 232 -15.16 -23.77 39.57
N ARG A 233 -14.31 -24.78 39.79
CA ARG A 233 -14.15 -25.93 38.87
C ARG A 233 -15.42 -26.75 38.59
N ARG A 234 -16.48 -26.57 39.39
CA ARG A 234 -17.79 -27.22 39.23
C ARG A 234 -18.86 -26.28 38.66
N ALA A 235 -18.45 -25.22 37.96
CA ALA A 235 -19.37 -24.28 37.31
C ALA A 235 -20.31 -24.98 36.33
N SER A 236 -21.58 -24.58 36.35
CA SER A 236 -22.53 -24.93 35.30
C SER A 236 -22.09 -24.35 33.94
N PRO A 237 -22.57 -24.90 32.82
CA PRO A 237 -22.31 -24.33 31.49
C PRO A 237 -22.69 -22.85 31.37
N ALA A 238 -23.81 -22.45 31.97
CA ALA A 238 -24.28 -21.06 31.98
C ALA A 238 -23.31 -20.14 32.75
N GLU A 239 -22.84 -20.56 33.92
CA GLU A 239 -21.85 -19.80 34.70
C GLU A 239 -20.52 -19.68 33.94
N ARG A 240 -20.12 -20.73 33.22
CA ARG A 240 -18.91 -20.70 32.38
C ARG A 240 -19.05 -19.74 31.20
N ILE A 241 -20.20 -19.71 30.53
CA ILE A 241 -20.46 -18.76 29.43
C ILE A 241 -20.46 -17.33 29.97
N ALA A 242 -21.15 -17.07 31.09
CA ALA A 242 -21.17 -15.75 31.71
C ALA A 242 -19.76 -15.26 32.10
N GLU A 243 -18.93 -16.17 32.61
CA GLU A 243 -17.51 -15.88 32.88
C GLU A 243 -16.75 -15.53 31.60
N LEU A 244 -16.94 -16.28 30.51
CA LEU A 244 -16.28 -15.99 29.24
C LEU A 244 -16.69 -14.61 28.68
N ILE A 245 -17.98 -14.25 28.79
CA ILE A 245 -18.46 -12.91 28.42
C ILE A 245 -17.79 -11.82 29.26
N TYR A 246 -17.67 -12.04 30.58
CA TYR A 246 -16.93 -11.13 31.45
C TYR A 246 -15.46 -11.01 31.04
N GLN A 247 -14.82 -12.12 30.67
CA GLN A 247 -13.42 -12.17 30.25
C GLN A 247 -13.14 -11.44 28.93
N LEU A 248 -14.14 -11.24 28.05
CA LEU A 248 -13.99 -10.42 26.84
C LEU A 248 -13.47 -9.00 27.13
N ARG A 249 -13.74 -8.47 28.33
CA ARG A 249 -13.25 -7.16 28.79
C ARG A 249 -11.72 -7.07 28.85
N PHE A 250 -11.06 -8.21 29.01
CA PHE A 250 -9.60 -8.31 29.13
C PHE A 250 -8.94 -8.83 27.86
N GLU A 251 -9.73 -9.23 26.86
CA GLU A 251 -9.19 -9.76 25.61
C GLU A 251 -8.53 -8.65 24.78
N SER A 252 -7.26 -8.85 24.44
CA SER A 252 -6.49 -8.02 23.52
C SER A 252 -6.20 -8.80 22.24
N ASN A 253 -6.33 -8.15 21.07
CA ASN A 253 -5.93 -8.74 19.79
C ASN A 253 -4.78 -7.90 19.18
N PRO A 254 -3.56 -8.45 19.06
CA PRO A 254 -2.41 -7.71 18.54
C PRO A 254 -2.54 -7.33 17.06
N GLN A 255 -3.48 -7.94 16.32
CA GLN A 255 -3.67 -7.66 14.90
C GLN A 255 -4.49 -6.39 14.63
N ASN A 256 -5.04 -5.72 15.65
CA ASN A 256 -5.70 -4.40 15.54
C ASN A 256 -6.85 -4.31 14.51
N TYR A 257 -7.47 -5.44 14.16
CA TYR A 257 -8.68 -5.52 13.34
C TYR A 257 -9.87 -5.94 14.20
N PHE A 258 -11.08 -5.59 13.74
CA PHE A 258 -12.35 -5.94 14.37
C PHE A 258 -12.65 -7.44 14.23
N ILE A 259 -11.87 -8.30 14.89
CA ILE A 259 -11.89 -9.76 14.72
C ILE A 259 -11.62 -10.45 16.07
N ALA A 260 -12.34 -11.54 16.34
CA ALA A 260 -12.08 -12.47 17.45
C ALA A 260 -10.61 -12.94 17.49
N SER A 261 -10.04 -13.10 18.69
CA SER A 261 -8.73 -13.74 18.82
C SER A 261 -8.76 -15.18 18.32
N SER A 262 -7.73 -15.57 17.56
CA SER A 262 -7.52 -16.96 17.12
C SER A 262 -6.74 -17.82 18.14
N SER A 263 -6.34 -17.24 19.28
CA SER A 263 -5.66 -18.00 20.35
C SER A 263 -6.61 -19.06 20.95
N PRO A 264 -6.19 -20.34 21.05
CA PRO A 264 -6.98 -21.43 21.64
C PRO A 264 -7.59 -21.11 23.01
N ASP A 265 -6.87 -20.35 23.83
CA ASP A 265 -7.27 -20.02 25.20
C ASP A 265 -8.12 -18.74 25.30
N SER A 266 -8.34 -18.02 24.20
CA SER A 266 -9.08 -16.75 24.23
C SER A 266 -10.58 -16.95 24.52
N PRO A 267 -11.20 -16.03 25.28
CA PRO A 267 -12.62 -16.15 25.61
C PRO A 267 -13.51 -16.10 24.36
N SER A 268 -13.16 -15.28 23.35
CA SER A 268 -13.84 -15.28 22.05
C SER A 268 -13.88 -16.66 21.38
N LEU A 269 -12.74 -17.33 21.22
CA LEU A 269 -12.71 -18.65 20.57
C LEU A 269 -13.40 -19.72 21.40
N GLN A 270 -13.31 -19.66 22.74
CA GLN A 270 -14.06 -20.55 23.62
C GLN A 270 -15.58 -20.36 23.47
N LEU A 271 -16.07 -19.12 23.36
CA LEU A 271 -17.48 -18.82 23.10
C LEU A 271 -17.93 -19.33 21.72
N ILE A 272 -17.11 -19.15 20.69
CA ILE A 272 -17.38 -19.68 19.34
C ILE A 272 -17.50 -21.21 19.37
N ASN A 273 -16.61 -21.89 20.10
CA ASN A 273 -16.62 -23.35 20.23
C ASN A 273 -17.81 -23.89 21.03
N LEU A 274 -18.45 -23.06 21.87
CA LEU A 274 -19.72 -23.39 22.53
C LEU A 274 -20.93 -23.25 21.59
N ASP A 275 -20.73 -22.65 20.40
CA ASP A 275 -21.70 -22.59 19.30
C ASP A 275 -23.05 -22.01 19.77
N LEU A 276 -24.18 -22.57 19.32
CA LEU A 276 -25.53 -22.10 19.67
C LEU A 276 -25.82 -21.97 21.17
N GLN A 277 -25.06 -22.64 22.05
CA GLN A 277 -25.24 -22.53 23.50
C GLN A 277 -24.83 -21.16 24.04
N ALA A 278 -23.87 -20.47 23.38
CA ALA A 278 -23.41 -19.15 23.79
C ALA A 278 -24.35 -18.01 23.33
N ILE A 279 -25.17 -18.27 22.31
CA ILE A 279 -26.01 -17.25 21.65
C ILE A 279 -26.93 -16.48 22.62
N PRO A 280 -27.67 -17.12 23.56
CA PRO A 280 -28.51 -16.36 24.49
C PRO A 280 -27.72 -15.33 25.30
N ALA A 281 -26.58 -15.74 25.87
CA ALA A 281 -25.73 -14.86 26.65
C ALA A 281 -25.04 -13.78 25.81
N LEU A 282 -24.63 -14.11 24.57
CA LEU A 282 -24.07 -13.15 23.63
C LEU A 282 -25.12 -12.12 23.18
N SER A 283 -26.37 -12.54 22.96
CA SER A 283 -27.49 -11.66 22.61
C SER A 283 -27.78 -10.65 23.73
N ASP A 284 -27.68 -11.07 24.99
CA ASP A 284 -27.78 -10.16 26.12
C ASP A 284 -26.56 -9.23 26.23
N ALA A 285 -25.37 -9.75 25.94
CA ALA A 285 -24.13 -8.97 25.93
C ALA A 285 -24.05 -7.91 24.83
N LEU A 286 -24.92 -7.93 23.80
CA LEU A 286 -24.98 -6.89 22.76
C LEU A 286 -25.16 -5.48 23.33
N LEU A 287 -25.85 -5.35 24.47
CA LEU A 287 -26.06 -4.09 25.16
C LEU A 287 -24.97 -3.78 26.21
N ASP A 288 -24.00 -4.69 26.43
CA ASP A 288 -22.89 -4.45 27.36
C ASP A 288 -21.92 -3.41 26.77
N ASN A 289 -21.99 -2.20 27.33
CA ASN A 289 -21.15 -1.07 26.93
C ASN A 289 -19.77 -1.07 27.59
N SER A 290 -19.40 -2.11 28.33
CA SER A 290 -18.07 -2.26 28.94
C SER A 290 -16.98 -2.28 27.87
N PHE A 291 -15.85 -1.64 28.15
CA PHE A 291 -14.71 -1.62 27.24
C PHE A 291 -13.97 -2.96 27.24
N THR A 292 -13.41 -3.32 26.08
CA THR A 292 -12.42 -4.39 25.94
C THR A 292 -11.00 -3.81 25.88
N LYS A 293 -10.00 -4.68 25.75
CA LYS A 293 -8.61 -4.26 25.47
C LYS A 293 -8.32 -4.09 23.96
N GLN A 294 -9.34 -4.11 23.11
CA GLN A 294 -9.18 -3.97 21.66
C GLN A 294 -9.47 -2.55 21.17
N ARG A 295 -8.78 -2.17 20.10
CA ARG A 295 -8.94 -0.88 19.40
C ARG A 295 -9.08 -1.14 17.90
N SER A 296 -10.08 -0.53 17.27
CA SER A 296 -10.24 -0.54 15.81
C SER A 296 -9.65 0.72 15.19
N PHE A 297 -8.96 0.55 14.06
CA PHE A 297 -8.47 1.62 13.21
C PHE A 297 -9.25 1.56 11.89
N ALA A 298 -10.35 2.31 11.77
CA ALA A 298 -11.05 2.45 10.50
C ALA A 298 -10.27 3.38 9.55
N PHE A 299 -10.26 3.06 8.25
CA PHE A 299 -9.48 3.77 7.21
C PHE A 299 -9.82 5.27 7.08
N ASN A 300 -11.00 5.73 7.53
CA ASN A 300 -11.48 7.09 7.26
C ASN A 300 -11.94 7.95 8.44
N ASP A 301 -11.96 7.49 9.70
CA ASP A 301 -11.86 8.40 10.87
C ASP A 301 -12.02 7.67 12.22
N ARG A 302 -11.16 8.06 13.17
CA ARG A 302 -11.18 7.76 14.62
C ARG A 302 -10.84 6.33 15.03
N SER A 303 -9.77 6.22 15.84
CA SER A 303 -9.53 4.99 16.60
C SER A 303 -10.65 4.84 17.63
N GLN A 304 -11.33 3.69 17.65
CA GLN A 304 -12.43 3.43 18.57
C GLN A 304 -12.07 2.24 19.46
N ILE A 305 -12.29 2.39 20.77
CA ILE A 305 -12.20 1.28 21.71
C ILE A 305 -13.41 0.39 21.48
N ILE A 306 -13.16 -0.90 21.30
CA ILE A 306 -14.22 -1.88 21.10
C ILE A 306 -14.90 -2.15 22.44
N ARG A 307 -16.23 -2.23 22.43
CA ARG A 307 -17.04 -2.60 23.60
C ARG A 307 -17.40 -4.09 23.55
N VAL A 308 -17.78 -4.66 24.69
CA VAL A 308 -18.20 -6.07 24.79
C VAL A 308 -19.35 -6.36 23.82
N GLY A 309 -20.35 -5.48 23.70
CA GLY A 309 -21.44 -5.65 22.76
C GLY A 309 -21.03 -5.63 21.28
N ASP A 310 -20.01 -4.86 20.92
CA ASP A 310 -19.45 -4.88 19.56
C ASP A 310 -18.75 -6.22 19.27
N LEU A 311 -18.02 -6.77 20.24
CA LEU A 311 -17.38 -8.08 20.09
C LEU A 311 -18.41 -9.21 20.11
N ALA A 312 -19.44 -9.14 20.95
CA ALA A 312 -20.54 -10.11 20.99
C ALA A 312 -21.25 -10.23 19.64
N TRP A 313 -21.48 -9.09 18.95
CA TRP A 313 -22.01 -9.08 17.59
C TRP A 313 -21.14 -9.89 16.63
N GLU A 314 -19.83 -9.66 16.60
CA GLU A 314 -18.92 -10.40 15.73
C GLU A 314 -18.87 -11.90 16.05
N LEU A 315 -18.90 -12.27 17.33
CA LEU A 315 -18.95 -13.67 17.74
C LEU A 315 -20.24 -14.34 17.26
N ILE A 316 -21.38 -13.65 17.34
CA ILE A 316 -22.67 -14.16 16.83
C ILE A 316 -22.60 -14.39 15.32
N GLN A 317 -22.01 -13.46 14.55
CA GLN A 317 -21.86 -13.61 13.10
C GLN A 317 -20.96 -14.79 12.72
N GLN A 318 -19.95 -15.10 13.52
CA GLN A 318 -19.10 -16.27 13.32
C GLN A 318 -19.83 -17.57 13.67
N ILE A 319 -20.59 -17.59 14.77
CA ILE A 319 -21.38 -18.77 15.19
C ILE A 319 -22.51 -19.07 14.18
N SER A 320 -23.20 -18.03 13.68
CA SER A 320 -24.24 -18.20 12.65
C SER A 320 -23.66 -18.71 11.33
N GLY A 321 -22.39 -18.37 11.05
CA GLY A 321 -21.69 -18.71 9.81
C GLY A 321 -22.07 -17.85 8.61
N TYR A 322 -22.89 -16.80 8.81
CA TYR A 322 -23.28 -15.83 7.79
C TYR A 322 -23.74 -14.52 8.46
N SER A 323 -23.75 -13.43 7.69
CA SER A 323 -24.11 -12.11 8.23
C SER A 323 -25.61 -12.02 8.51
N ILE A 324 -25.99 -11.92 9.79
CA ILE A 324 -27.29 -11.43 10.24
C ILE A 324 -27.38 -9.94 9.88
N LYS A 325 -28.50 -9.53 9.28
CA LYS A 325 -28.73 -8.15 8.86
C LYS A 325 -29.39 -7.35 9.98
N ALA A 326 -28.82 -6.21 10.31
CA ALA A 326 -29.36 -5.23 11.26
C ALA A 326 -29.36 -3.85 10.59
N GLU A 327 -30.21 -2.94 11.06
CA GLU A 327 -30.23 -1.57 10.57
C GLU A 327 -28.97 -0.82 10.99
N TYR A 328 -28.47 0.02 10.10
CA TYR A 328 -27.30 0.82 10.37
C TYR A 328 -27.70 2.08 11.15
N SER A 329 -27.05 2.32 12.30
CA SER A 329 -27.07 3.60 13.00
C SER A 329 -25.66 4.03 13.39
N GLN A 330 -25.42 5.34 13.39
CA GLN A 330 -24.21 5.93 13.93
C GLN A 330 -24.22 6.02 15.46
N ASP A 331 -25.42 6.06 16.07
CA ASP A 331 -25.56 5.99 17.52
C ASP A 331 -25.29 4.56 17.99
N TRP A 332 -24.42 4.41 18.99
CA TRP A 332 -24.04 3.08 19.46
C TRP A 332 -25.21 2.35 20.10
N GLY A 333 -26.05 3.04 20.88
CA GLY A 333 -27.19 2.44 21.58
C GLY A 333 -28.26 1.94 20.61
N GLU A 334 -28.67 2.78 19.66
CA GLU A 334 -29.61 2.40 18.60
C GLU A 334 -29.06 1.25 17.75
N ARG A 335 -27.77 1.30 17.38
CA ARG A 335 -27.11 0.24 16.63
C ARG A 335 -27.15 -1.10 17.37
N GLN A 336 -26.84 -1.13 18.67
CA GLN A 336 -26.90 -2.37 19.43
C GLN A 336 -28.33 -2.85 19.67
N ALA A 337 -29.29 -1.93 19.83
CA ALA A 337 -30.70 -2.29 19.94
C ALA A 337 -31.21 -2.96 18.66
N SER A 338 -30.88 -2.41 17.48
CA SER A 338 -31.21 -3.00 16.19
C SER A 338 -30.56 -4.37 16.00
N ARG A 339 -29.26 -4.51 16.35
CA ARG A 339 -28.55 -5.79 16.35
C ARG A 339 -29.21 -6.82 17.27
N LYS A 340 -29.59 -6.43 18.49
CA LYS A 340 -30.27 -7.32 19.44
C LYS A 340 -31.61 -7.79 18.88
N ALA A 341 -32.42 -6.89 18.31
CA ALA A 341 -33.68 -7.24 17.67
C ALA A 341 -33.47 -8.25 16.52
N ALA A 342 -32.48 -8.01 15.65
CA ALA A 342 -32.15 -8.91 14.55
C ALA A 342 -31.68 -10.30 15.04
N VAL A 343 -30.84 -10.35 16.08
CA VAL A 343 -30.37 -11.60 16.68
C VAL A 343 -31.51 -12.35 17.36
N MET A 344 -32.41 -11.66 18.06
CA MET A 344 -33.59 -12.30 18.66
C MET A 344 -34.52 -12.89 17.60
N ALA A 345 -34.78 -12.16 16.50
CA ALA A 345 -35.58 -12.67 15.39
C ALA A 345 -34.94 -13.90 14.73
N TRP A 346 -33.62 -13.85 14.51
CA TRP A 346 -32.86 -14.99 14.01
C TRP A 346 -32.90 -16.18 14.98
N GLN A 347 -32.70 -15.94 16.28
CA GLN A 347 -32.72 -16.97 17.31
C GLN A 347 -34.09 -17.64 17.41
N GLN A 348 -35.17 -16.86 17.33
CA GLN A 348 -36.54 -17.38 17.28
C GLN A 348 -36.73 -18.31 16.09
N ALA A 349 -36.28 -17.89 14.89
CA ALA A 349 -36.33 -18.75 13.71
C ALA A 349 -35.51 -20.04 13.91
N VAL A 350 -34.34 -19.96 14.55
CA VAL A 350 -33.49 -21.13 14.86
C VAL A 350 -34.21 -22.06 15.83
N GLN A 351 -34.93 -21.55 16.82
CA GLN A 351 -35.71 -22.36 17.76
C GLN A 351 -36.89 -23.05 17.08
N GLU A 352 -37.58 -22.35 16.16
CA GLU A 352 -38.75 -22.88 15.47
C GLU A 352 -38.41 -23.96 14.43
N LYS A 353 -37.36 -23.74 13.63
CA LYS A 353 -37.06 -24.58 12.46
C LYS A 353 -35.73 -25.34 12.55
N GLY A 354 -34.85 -24.95 13.48
CA GLY A 354 -33.47 -25.41 13.52
C GLY A 354 -32.58 -24.65 12.53
N LEU A 355 -31.31 -24.45 12.91
CA LEU A 355 -30.33 -23.74 12.08
C LEU A 355 -30.10 -24.42 10.72
N ALA A 356 -30.11 -25.77 10.68
CA ALA A 356 -29.94 -26.53 9.45
C ALA A 356 -30.96 -26.14 8.38
N MET A 357 -32.24 -26.02 8.75
CA MET A 357 -33.30 -25.65 7.82
C MET A 357 -33.22 -24.17 7.40
N ILE A 358 -32.80 -23.27 8.30
CA ILE A 358 -32.55 -21.87 7.92
C ILE A 358 -31.47 -21.77 6.85
N LEU A 359 -30.38 -22.54 7.00
CA LEU A 359 -29.31 -22.56 6.01
C LEU A 359 -29.78 -23.18 4.68
N VAL A 360 -30.57 -24.27 4.73
CA VAL A 360 -31.19 -24.87 3.54
C VAL A 360 -32.08 -23.86 2.82
N GLU A 361 -33.06 -23.27 3.50
CA GLU A 361 -33.96 -22.25 2.93
C GLU A 361 -33.14 -21.07 2.38
N GLY A 362 -32.06 -20.69 3.08
CA GLY A 362 -31.13 -19.65 2.70
C GLY A 362 -30.41 -19.88 1.38
N VAL A 363 -29.84 -21.07 1.21
CA VAL A 363 -29.20 -21.49 -0.05
C VAL A 363 -30.22 -21.63 -1.16
N GLU A 364 -31.41 -22.18 -0.85
CA GLU A 364 -32.49 -22.38 -1.83
C GLU A 364 -33.00 -21.07 -2.43
N ARG A 365 -32.89 -19.92 -1.75
CA ARG A 365 -33.31 -18.62 -2.30
C ARG A 365 -32.47 -18.17 -3.50
N GLY A 366 -31.19 -18.51 -3.54
CA GLY A 366 -30.28 -18.09 -4.62
C GLY A 366 -30.05 -16.57 -4.66
N ASP A 367 -30.00 -15.91 -3.51
CA ASP A 367 -29.79 -14.46 -3.37
C ASP A 367 -28.35 -14.13 -2.93
N VAL A 368 -28.08 -12.84 -2.73
CA VAL A 368 -26.74 -12.32 -2.36
C VAL A 368 -26.18 -12.94 -1.07
N ASP A 369 -27.04 -13.46 -0.19
CA ASP A 369 -26.64 -14.08 1.09
C ASP A 369 -26.38 -15.59 0.92
N SER A 370 -26.92 -16.22 -0.12
CA SER A 370 -26.84 -17.66 -0.36
C SER A 370 -25.39 -18.20 -0.40
N PRO A 371 -24.37 -17.54 -0.98
CA PRO A 371 -23.00 -18.04 -0.93
C PRO A 371 -22.40 -18.15 0.48
N ALA A 372 -22.70 -17.21 1.38
CA ALA A 372 -22.24 -17.28 2.76
C ALA A 372 -22.97 -18.40 3.52
N GLN A 373 -24.28 -18.51 3.34
CA GLN A 373 -25.11 -19.56 3.94
C GLN A 373 -24.73 -20.96 3.42
N LEU A 374 -24.34 -21.07 2.15
CA LEU A 374 -23.83 -22.30 1.56
C LEU A 374 -22.55 -22.78 2.25
N ASN A 375 -21.61 -21.87 2.54
CA ASN A 375 -20.39 -22.23 3.24
C ASN A 375 -20.68 -22.80 4.63
N ALA A 376 -21.57 -22.17 5.40
CA ALA A 376 -22.00 -22.67 6.69
C ALA A 376 -22.71 -24.04 6.57
N LEU A 377 -23.57 -24.21 5.56
CA LEU A 377 -24.30 -25.45 5.31
C LEU A 377 -23.35 -26.62 4.99
N LEU A 378 -22.37 -26.40 4.09
CA LEU A 378 -21.39 -27.42 3.72
C LEU A 378 -20.47 -27.83 4.87
N ILE A 379 -20.18 -26.91 5.79
CA ILE A 379 -19.33 -27.21 6.96
C ILE A 379 -20.11 -27.99 8.02
N ARG A 380 -21.37 -27.59 8.30
CA ARG A 380 -22.12 -28.11 9.46
C ARG A 380 -23.08 -29.24 9.13
N TYR A 381 -23.70 -29.20 7.95
CA TYR A 381 -24.75 -30.13 7.52
C TYR A 381 -24.57 -30.56 6.05
N PRO A 382 -23.41 -31.16 5.70
CA PRO A 382 -23.07 -31.46 4.30
C PRO A 382 -24.10 -32.35 3.59
N SER A 383 -24.78 -33.25 4.32
CA SER A 383 -25.80 -34.15 3.77
C SER A 383 -27.07 -33.42 3.28
N LEU A 384 -27.31 -32.19 3.73
CA LEU A 384 -28.47 -31.38 3.31
C LEU A 384 -28.14 -30.42 2.16
N ALA A 385 -26.85 -30.27 1.82
CA ALA A 385 -26.39 -29.23 0.91
C ALA A 385 -26.82 -29.49 -0.54
N GLU A 386 -26.73 -30.72 -1.03
CA GLU A 386 -26.94 -31.04 -2.46
C GLU A 386 -28.26 -30.51 -3.00
N ARG A 387 -29.37 -30.88 -2.36
CA ARG A 387 -30.71 -30.48 -2.79
C ARG A 387 -30.89 -28.97 -2.72
N ALA A 388 -30.39 -28.35 -1.65
CA ALA A 388 -30.48 -26.91 -1.44
C ALA A 388 -29.73 -26.15 -2.55
N ILE A 389 -28.52 -26.61 -2.89
CA ILE A 389 -27.68 -26.03 -3.96
C ILE A 389 -28.40 -26.10 -5.30
N PHE A 390 -28.92 -27.27 -5.70
CA PHE A 390 -29.62 -27.40 -6.98
C PHE A 390 -30.83 -26.48 -7.10
N LYS A 391 -31.59 -26.30 -6.03
CA LYS A 391 -32.73 -25.37 -6.02
C LYS A 391 -32.27 -23.91 -6.00
N GLY A 392 -31.22 -23.59 -5.25
CA GLY A 392 -30.61 -22.26 -5.24
C GLY A 392 -30.09 -21.85 -6.62
N ILE A 393 -29.43 -22.75 -7.35
CA ILE A 393 -28.94 -22.51 -8.72
C ILE A 393 -30.10 -22.14 -9.66
N LYS A 394 -31.25 -22.81 -9.53
CA LYS A 394 -32.45 -22.52 -10.33
C LYS A 394 -33.08 -21.16 -9.98
N ASN A 395 -33.04 -20.77 -8.72
CA ASN A 395 -33.64 -19.52 -8.25
C ASN A 395 -32.73 -18.30 -8.45
N ALA A 396 -31.42 -18.51 -8.55
CA ALA A 396 -30.44 -17.45 -8.66
C ALA A 396 -30.63 -16.62 -9.95
N GLN A 397 -30.84 -15.31 -9.76
CA GLN A 397 -30.96 -14.34 -10.85
C GLN A 397 -29.61 -13.79 -11.29
N GLU A 398 -28.65 -13.65 -10.37
CA GLU A 398 -27.31 -13.14 -10.68
C GLU A 398 -26.32 -14.28 -10.96
N LEU A 399 -25.54 -14.12 -12.02
CA LEU A 399 -24.65 -15.16 -12.54
C LEU A 399 -23.52 -15.52 -11.57
N TRP A 400 -22.95 -14.53 -10.88
CA TRP A 400 -21.89 -14.77 -9.90
C TRP A 400 -22.40 -15.57 -8.70
N ILE A 401 -23.67 -15.40 -8.28
CA ILE A 401 -24.30 -16.22 -7.24
C ILE A 401 -24.43 -17.65 -7.74
N ARG A 402 -24.97 -17.82 -8.96
CA ARG A 402 -25.13 -19.13 -9.58
C ARG A 402 -23.80 -19.88 -9.69
N ALA A 403 -22.74 -19.22 -10.16
CA ALA A 403 -21.40 -19.79 -10.27
C ALA A 403 -20.80 -20.20 -8.91
N ARG A 404 -21.06 -19.41 -7.85
CA ARG A 404 -20.66 -19.76 -6.47
C ARG A 404 -21.40 -20.98 -5.94
N LEU A 405 -22.71 -21.10 -6.23
CA LEU A 405 -23.49 -22.28 -5.86
C LEU A 405 -23.03 -23.54 -6.63
N ILE A 406 -22.77 -23.42 -7.94
CA ILE A 406 -22.19 -24.48 -8.77
C ILE A 406 -20.85 -24.95 -8.19
N SER A 407 -19.96 -24.03 -7.83
CA SER A 407 -18.69 -24.36 -7.18
C SER A 407 -18.90 -25.15 -5.88
N GLY A 408 -19.96 -24.87 -5.13
CA GLY A 408 -20.33 -25.61 -3.92
C GLY A 408 -20.64 -27.09 -4.14
N LEU A 409 -21.13 -27.48 -5.33
CA LEU A 409 -21.38 -28.90 -5.66
C LEU A 409 -20.10 -29.73 -5.62
N SER A 410 -18.92 -29.14 -5.85
CA SER A 410 -17.64 -29.87 -5.78
C SER A 410 -17.33 -30.39 -4.38
N ARG A 411 -17.97 -29.83 -3.34
CA ARG A 411 -17.81 -30.21 -1.93
C ARG A 411 -18.85 -31.25 -1.49
N VAL A 412 -19.67 -31.75 -2.41
CA VAL A 412 -20.69 -32.77 -2.20
C VAL A 412 -20.29 -34.02 -3.00
N ASP A 413 -19.91 -35.10 -2.30
CA ASP A 413 -19.43 -36.34 -2.93
C ASP A 413 -20.57 -37.29 -3.28
N THR A 414 -21.41 -36.91 -4.25
CA THR A 414 -22.49 -37.75 -4.77
C THR A 414 -22.47 -37.82 -6.30
N THR A 415 -22.98 -38.92 -6.86
CA THR A 415 -23.09 -39.10 -8.33
C THR A 415 -23.94 -37.99 -8.97
N SER A 416 -25.05 -37.63 -8.33
CA SER A 416 -25.95 -36.58 -8.80
C SER A 416 -25.29 -35.19 -8.82
N ALA A 417 -24.50 -34.84 -7.79
CA ALA A 417 -23.71 -33.61 -7.79
C ALA A 417 -22.67 -33.59 -8.94
N ARG A 418 -21.95 -34.70 -9.15
CA ARG A 418 -20.98 -34.84 -10.25
C ARG A 418 -21.63 -34.75 -11.63
N ASP A 419 -22.78 -35.38 -11.83
CA ASP A 419 -23.52 -35.31 -13.08
C ASP A 419 -24.09 -33.91 -13.33
N GLY A 420 -24.58 -33.24 -12.28
CA GLY A 420 -24.96 -31.83 -12.32
C GLY A 420 -23.81 -30.93 -12.78
N LEU A 421 -22.62 -31.11 -12.20
CA LEU A 421 -21.42 -30.37 -12.60
C LEU A 421 -21.04 -30.63 -14.07
N ARG A 422 -21.11 -31.87 -14.55
CA ARG A 422 -20.89 -32.19 -15.97
C ARG A 422 -21.91 -31.50 -16.89
N ASN A 423 -23.18 -31.44 -16.49
CA ASN A 423 -24.21 -30.74 -17.25
C ASN A 423 -23.96 -29.23 -17.31
N TYR A 424 -23.57 -28.59 -16.21
CA TYR A 424 -23.23 -27.17 -16.20
C TYR A 424 -21.95 -26.87 -17.00
N MET A 425 -20.97 -27.77 -16.99
CA MET A 425 -19.77 -27.66 -17.83
C MET A 425 -20.10 -27.73 -19.33
N ALA A 426 -21.09 -28.54 -19.71
CA ALA A 426 -21.54 -28.64 -21.10
C ALA A 426 -22.42 -27.46 -21.56
N ASN A 427 -23.01 -26.71 -20.63
CA ASN A 427 -23.84 -25.56 -20.94
C ASN A 427 -22.99 -24.36 -21.39
N GLN A 428 -23.30 -23.80 -22.56
CA GLN A 428 -22.55 -22.70 -23.19
C GLN A 428 -23.23 -21.33 -23.02
N ASP A 429 -24.41 -21.28 -22.38
CA ASP A 429 -25.18 -20.04 -22.25
C ASP A 429 -24.54 -19.04 -21.29
N ASP A 430 -23.65 -19.49 -20.39
CA ASP A 430 -23.05 -18.67 -19.34
C ASP A 430 -21.61 -19.06 -19.02
N LEU A 431 -20.67 -18.17 -19.35
CA LEU A 431 -19.23 -18.41 -19.21
C LEU A 431 -18.77 -18.58 -17.75
N ASP A 432 -19.32 -17.80 -16.82
CA ASP A 432 -18.92 -17.83 -15.40
C ASP A 432 -19.32 -19.16 -14.76
N CYS A 433 -20.56 -19.59 -15.01
CA CYS A 433 -21.10 -20.86 -14.55
C CYS A 433 -20.36 -22.04 -15.20
N GLN A 434 -20.06 -21.95 -16.50
CA GLN A 434 -19.32 -22.97 -17.22
C GLN A 434 -17.90 -23.14 -16.65
N ILE A 435 -17.16 -22.05 -16.44
CA ILE A 435 -15.80 -22.09 -15.89
C ILE A 435 -15.82 -22.58 -14.44
N ALA A 436 -16.79 -22.16 -13.62
CA ALA A 436 -16.96 -22.69 -12.27
C ALA A 436 -17.21 -24.21 -12.26
N ALA A 437 -18.01 -24.71 -13.20
CA ALA A 437 -18.24 -26.13 -13.37
C ALA A 437 -16.98 -26.87 -13.86
N ILE A 438 -16.26 -26.34 -14.86
CA ILE A 438 -14.96 -26.89 -15.32
C ILE A 438 -14.01 -27.03 -14.12
N ARG A 439 -13.85 -25.97 -13.33
CA ARG A 439 -13.00 -25.96 -12.14
C ARG A 439 -13.36 -27.07 -11.15
N ALA A 440 -14.66 -27.30 -10.94
CA ALA A 440 -15.15 -28.33 -10.05
C ALA A 440 -14.93 -29.75 -10.63
N VAL A 441 -15.20 -29.94 -11.93
CA VAL A 441 -15.02 -31.23 -12.62
C VAL A 441 -13.54 -31.63 -12.67
N MET A 442 -12.61 -30.68 -12.76
CA MET A 442 -11.16 -30.98 -12.72
C MET A 442 -10.74 -31.81 -11.50
N GLN A 443 -11.44 -31.69 -10.38
CA GLN A 443 -11.11 -32.40 -9.13
C GLN A 443 -11.45 -33.90 -9.17
N PHE A 444 -12.25 -34.37 -10.13
CA PHE A 444 -12.62 -35.79 -10.24
C PHE A 444 -12.61 -36.36 -11.68
N ASP A 445 -12.49 -35.51 -12.69
CA ASP A 445 -12.49 -35.87 -14.12
C ASP A 445 -11.73 -34.80 -14.92
N ASN A 446 -10.44 -34.65 -14.62
CA ASN A 446 -9.56 -33.68 -15.26
C ASN A 446 -9.60 -33.78 -16.81
N PRO A 447 -9.54 -34.95 -17.46
CA PRO A 447 -9.55 -35.03 -18.93
C PRO A 447 -10.81 -34.44 -19.57
N ALA A 448 -12.00 -34.66 -18.98
CA ALA A 448 -13.24 -34.07 -19.46
C ALA A 448 -13.27 -32.54 -19.26
N ALA A 449 -12.74 -32.08 -18.13
CA ALA A 449 -12.62 -30.66 -17.84
C ALA A 449 -11.64 -29.94 -18.80
N GLN A 450 -10.47 -30.53 -19.08
CA GLN A 450 -9.51 -29.99 -20.06
C GLN A 450 -10.13 -29.90 -21.45
N THR A 451 -10.84 -30.94 -21.89
CA THR A 451 -11.55 -30.93 -23.18
C THR A 451 -12.56 -29.78 -23.28
N SER A 452 -13.28 -29.49 -22.20
CA SER A 452 -14.22 -28.35 -22.16
C SER A 452 -13.49 -27.01 -22.08
N LEU A 453 -12.39 -26.94 -21.34
CA LEU A 453 -11.55 -25.75 -21.22
C LEU A 453 -10.93 -25.34 -22.55
N ILE A 454 -10.48 -26.30 -23.38
CA ILE A 454 -10.03 -26.03 -24.76
C ILE A 454 -11.10 -25.29 -25.56
N LYS A 455 -12.37 -25.73 -25.46
CA LYS A 455 -13.48 -25.10 -26.19
C LYS A 455 -13.75 -23.67 -25.70
N VAL A 456 -13.68 -23.45 -24.38
CA VAL A 456 -13.84 -22.13 -23.78
C VAL A 456 -12.73 -21.19 -24.25
N VAL A 457 -11.48 -21.63 -24.15
CA VAL A 457 -10.30 -20.84 -24.53
C VAL A 457 -10.32 -20.46 -26.01
N LYS A 458 -10.76 -21.38 -26.89
CA LYS A 458 -10.89 -21.12 -28.34
C LYS A 458 -11.95 -20.08 -28.68
N ASN A 459 -12.91 -19.85 -27.78
CA ASN A 459 -14.06 -18.96 -28.00
C ASN A 459 -14.18 -17.89 -26.90
N LEU A 460 -13.04 -17.42 -26.35
CA LEU A 460 -13.06 -16.38 -25.34
C LEU A 460 -13.71 -15.10 -25.90
N PRO A 461 -14.62 -14.46 -25.14
CA PRO A 461 -15.18 -13.18 -25.53
C PRO A 461 -14.12 -12.06 -25.46
N ASP A 462 -14.37 -10.96 -26.16
CA ASP A 462 -13.48 -9.78 -26.15
C ASP A 462 -13.31 -9.16 -24.75
N LYS A 463 -14.23 -9.44 -23.83
CA LYS A 463 -14.14 -8.99 -22.44
C LYS A 463 -14.51 -10.13 -21.51
N VAL A 464 -13.65 -10.38 -20.52
CA VAL A 464 -13.84 -11.35 -19.45
C VAL A 464 -13.87 -10.59 -18.12
N GLY A 465 -14.85 -10.85 -17.26
CA GLY A 465 -14.91 -10.23 -15.94
C GLY A 465 -13.73 -10.67 -15.06
N SER A 466 -13.25 -9.83 -14.15
CA SER A 466 -12.09 -10.15 -13.29
C SER A 466 -12.28 -11.42 -12.46
N GLY A 467 -13.48 -11.66 -11.92
CA GLY A 467 -13.81 -12.88 -11.19
C GLY A 467 -13.80 -14.14 -12.08
N THR A 468 -14.32 -14.01 -13.29
CA THR A 468 -14.28 -15.05 -14.33
C THR A 468 -12.84 -15.38 -14.72
N TRP A 469 -12.03 -14.34 -14.97
CA TRP A 469 -10.62 -14.47 -15.31
C TRP A 469 -9.83 -15.17 -14.21
N SER A 470 -10.03 -14.77 -12.95
CA SER A 470 -9.37 -15.43 -11.82
C SER A 470 -9.69 -16.91 -11.74
N THR A 471 -10.94 -17.31 -12.04
CA THR A 471 -11.34 -18.72 -12.04
C THR A 471 -10.77 -19.46 -13.26
N LEU A 472 -10.69 -18.81 -14.41
CA LEU A 472 -10.06 -19.34 -15.61
C LEU A 472 -8.56 -19.56 -15.42
N GLU A 473 -7.87 -18.58 -14.83
CA GLU A 473 -6.45 -18.62 -14.44
C GLU A 473 -6.17 -19.83 -13.53
N ASP A 474 -7.01 -20.06 -12.52
CA ASP A 474 -6.93 -21.24 -11.65
C ASP A 474 -7.00 -22.55 -12.47
N CYS A 475 -7.95 -22.67 -13.40
CA CYS A 475 -8.11 -23.85 -14.25
C CYS A 475 -6.91 -24.07 -15.19
N LEU A 476 -6.46 -23.01 -15.86
CA LEU A 476 -5.29 -23.04 -16.75
C LEU A 476 -4.03 -23.51 -16.01
N MET A 477 -3.83 -23.01 -14.79
CA MET A 477 -2.62 -23.27 -14.01
C MET A 477 -2.65 -24.60 -13.26
N ALA A 478 -3.82 -25.07 -12.82
CA ALA A 478 -3.96 -26.34 -12.11
C ALA A 478 -3.79 -27.54 -13.06
N GLY A 479 -4.44 -27.49 -14.23
CA GLY A 479 -4.50 -28.61 -15.17
C GLY A 479 -3.19 -28.92 -15.87
N LYS A 480 -2.38 -27.89 -16.12
CA LYS A 480 -1.08 -27.97 -16.82
C LYS A 480 -1.15 -28.81 -18.11
N ASP A 481 -2.24 -28.67 -18.84
CA ASP A 481 -2.51 -29.42 -20.07
C ASP A 481 -1.89 -28.68 -21.28
N PRO A 482 -0.95 -29.31 -22.02
CA PRO A 482 -0.33 -28.68 -23.19
C PRO A 482 -1.34 -28.35 -24.29
N ASP A 483 -2.41 -29.12 -24.47
CA ASP A 483 -3.41 -28.87 -25.52
C ASP A 483 -4.26 -27.63 -25.18
N VAL A 484 -4.52 -27.37 -23.90
CA VAL A 484 -5.15 -26.12 -23.45
C VAL A 484 -4.22 -24.93 -23.67
N ALA A 485 -2.94 -25.05 -23.34
CA ALA A 485 -1.97 -23.98 -23.60
C ALA A 485 -1.80 -23.71 -25.10
N SER A 486 -1.77 -24.77 -25.92
CA SER A 486 -1.74 -24.67 -27.38
C SER A 486 -3.00 -23.96 -27.92
N ALA A 487 -4.18 -24.34 -27.45
CA ALA A 487 -5.44 -23.68 -27.81
C ALA A 487 -5.46 -22.19 -27.42
N LEU A 488 -4.86 -21.85 -26.27
CA LEU A 488 -4.68 -20.45 -25.86
C LEU A 488 -3.72 -19.72 -26.79
N ALA A 489 -2.59 -20.33 -27.15
CA ALA A 489 -1.63 -19.77 -28.10
C ALA A 489 -2.22 -19.52 -29.49
N GLU A 490 -3.04 -20.45 -30.00
CA GLU A 490 -3.78 -20.29 -31.27
C GLU A 490 -4.76 -19.10 -31.23
N SER A 491 -5.40 -18.89 -30.08
CA SER A 491 -6.45 -17.87 -29.91
C SER A 491 -5.88 -16.50 -29.54
N PHE A 492 -4.74 -16.47 -28.86
CA PHE A 492 -4.11 -15.29 -28.30
C PHE A 492 -3.97 -14.12 -29.29
N PRO A 493 -3.54 -14.30 -30.55
CA PRO A 493 -3.42 -13.18 -31.50
C PRO A 493 -4.73 -12.43 -31.75
N ARG A 494 -5.87 -13.14 -31.69
CA ARG A 494 -7.22 -12.60 -31.95
C ARG A 494 -7.88 -12.02 -30.71
N CYS A 495 -7.38 -12.31 -29.51
CA CYS A 495 -7.91 -11.77 -28.28
C CYS A 495 -7.79 -10.23 -28.23
N SER A 496 -8.72 -9.60 -27.52
CA SER A 496 -8.65 -8.18 -27.20
C SER A 496 -7.39 -7.83 -26.40
N PRO A 497 -6.94 -6.56 -26.41
CA PRO A 497 -5.82 -6.11 -25.58
C PRO A 497 -6.00 -6.48 -24.10
N GLU A 498 -7.20 -6.34 -23.54
CA GLU A 498 -7.49 -6.64 -22.13
C GLU A 498 -7.27 -8.12 -21.81
N VAL A 499 -7.79 -9.03 -22.63
CA VAL A 499 -7.60 -10.48 -22.42
C VAL A 499 -6.13 -10.86 -22.59
N LYS A 500 -5.43 -10.29 -23.58
CA LYS A 500 -3.99 -10.52 -23.77
C LYS A 500 -3.19 -10.10 -22.54
N TRP A 501 -3.53 -8.96 -21.95
CA TRP A 501 -2.94 -8.45 -20.73
C TRP A 501 -3.12 -9.39 -19.56
N ASP A 502 -4.33 -9.88 -19.36
CA ASP A 502 -4.65 -10.81 -18.30
C ASP A 502 -3.89 -12.15 -18.45
N VAL A 503 -3.80 -12.70 -19.67
CA VAL A 503 -2.97 -13.88 -19.98
C VAL A 503 -1.51 -13.65 -19.61
N VAL A 504 -0.87 -12.61 -20.14
CA VAL A 504 0.57 -12.38 -19.96
C VAL A 504 0.89 -12.01 -18.52
N ARG A 505 0.00 -11.30 -17.82
CA ARG A 505 0.12 -11.02 -16.38
C ARG A 505 0.15 -12.31 -15.56
N THR A 506 -0.81 -13.21 -15.79
CA THR A 506 -0.87 -14.52 -15.14
C THR A 506 0.44 -15.29 -15.34
N LEU A 507 0.97 -15.27 -16.57
CA LEU A 507 2.24 -15.93 -16.87
C LEU A 507 3.43 -15.24 -16.18
N PHE A 508 3.49 -13.91 -16.13
CA PHE A 508 4.58 -13.16 -15.48
C PHE A 508 4.65 -13.39 -13.96
N GLN A 509 3.50 -13.52 -13.30
CA GLN A 509 3.40 -13.69 -11.84
C GLN A 509 3.68 -15.12 -11.36
N ARG A 510 4.06 -16.06 -12.25
CA ARG A 510 4.33 -17.49 -11.98
C ARG A 510 5.37 -17.83 -10.90
N SER A 511 5.82 -16.89 -10.08
CA SER A 511 6.50 -17.18 -8.82
C SER A 511 5.52 -17.76 -7.79
N GLY A 512 5.15 -19.03 -7.94
CA GLY A 512 4.59 -19.85 -6.87
C GLY A 512 3.41 -19.22 -6.14
N SER A 513 2.36 -18.84 -6.88
CA SER A 513 1.05 -18.61 -6.26
C SER A 513 0.71 -19.82 -5.38
N LYS A 514 0.79 -19.62 -4.06
CA LYS A 514 0.32 -20.53 -3.01
C LYS A 514 -1.20 -20.78 -3.07
N TYR A 515 -1.86 -20.39 -4.16
CA TYR A 515 -3.32 -20.34 -4.31
C TYR A 515 -3.89 -21.38 -5.27
N ALA A 516 -3.09 -22.36 -5.73
CA ALA A 516 -3.65 -23.54 -6.39
C ALA A 516 -4.43 -24.39 -5.35
N TYR A 517 -5.66 -23.99 -5.04
CA TYR A 517 -6.59 -24.72 -4.18
C TYR A 517 -7.26 -25.91 -4.90
N ILE A 518 -6.85 -26.22 -6.13
CA ILE A 518 -7.42 -27.30 -6.95
C ILE A 518 -6.38 -28.41 -7.04
N LYS A 519 -6.79 -29.62 -6.65
CA LYS A 519 -6.04 -30.86 -6.87
C LYS A 519 -6.70 -31.61 -8.04
N PRO A 520 -6.16 -31.51 -9.27
CA PRO A 520 -6.75 -32.19 -10.42
C PRO A 520 -6.58 -33.71 -10.32
N GLU A 521 -7.56 -34.48 -10.81
CA GLU A 521 -7.50 -35.95 -10.84
C GLU A 521 -7.75 -36.52 -12.27
N PRO A 522 -6.81 -37.32 -12.83
CA PRO A 522 -5.47 -37.58 -12.30
C PRO A 522 -4.57 -36.34 -12.34
N GLU A 523 -3.54 -36.34 -11.50
CA GLU A 523 -2.52 -35.28 -11.49
C GLU A 523 -1.71 -35.27 -12.81
N PRO A 524 -1.25 -34.10 -13.29
CA PRO A 524 -0.46 -34.01 -14.51
C PRO A 524 0.88 -34.75 -14.40
N THR A 525 1.28 -35.47 -15.44
CA THR A 525 2.58 -36.15 -15.50
C THR A 525 3.72 -35.15 -15.69
N ALA A 526 4.95 -35.55 -15.35
CA ALA A 526 6.14 -34.71 -15.56
C ALA A 526 6.28 -34.26 -17.04
N ASP A 527 6.03 -35.17 -17.98
CA ASP A 527 6.09 -34.90 -19.41
C ASP A 527 5.03 -33.88 -19.86
N HIS A 528 3.81 -33.96 -19.33
CA HIS A 528 2.76 -32.96 -19.58
C HIS A 528 3.18 -31.59 -19.06
N ILE A 529 3.80 -31.51 -17.88
CA ILE A 529 4.28 -30.25 -17.31
C ILE A 529 5.37 -29.62 -18.19
N VAL A 530 6.30 -30.42 -18.71
CA VAL A 530 7.34 -29.96 -19.64
C VAL A 530 6.72 -29.45 -20.94
N ALA A 531 5.81 -30.21 -21.54
CA ALA A 531 5.12 -29.81 -22.77
C ALA A 531 4.29 -28.54 -22.57
N PHE A 532 3.56 -28.44 -21.46
CA PHE A 532 2.77 -27.27 -21.08
C PHE A 532 3.63 -26.03 -20.94
N ASN A 533 4.76 -26.12 -20.24
CA ASN A 533 5.69 -25.00 -20.09
C ASN A 533 6.30 -24.56 -21.42
N ARG A 534 6.48 -25.47 -22.38
CA ARG A 534 6.89 -25.13 -23.73
C ARG A 534 5.82 -24.33 -24.47
N GLU A 535 4.54 -24.69 -24.36
CA GLU A 535 3.46 -23.93 -25.01
C GLU A 535 3.27 -22.54 -24.40
N LEU A 536 3.43 -22.40 -23.07
CA LEU A 536 3.36 -21.09 -22.43
C LEU A 536 4.51 -20.16 -22.83
N ARG A 537 5.71 -20.71 -23.04
CA ARG A 537 6.83 -19.98 -23.64
C ARG A 537 6.45 -19.45 -25.04
N SER A 538 5.74 -20.24 -25.84
CA SER A 538 5.26 -19.80 -27.17
C SER A 538 4.28 -18.62 -27.07
N ILE A 539 3.38 -18.61 -26.08
CA ILE A 539 2.46 -17.47 -25.83
C ILE A 539 3.25 -16.21 -25.49
N LEU A 540 4.24 -16.30 -24.59
CA LEU A 540 5.10 -15.17 -24.25
C LEU A 540 5.87 -14.68 -25.49
N ALA A 541 6.34 -15.58 -26.34
CA ALA A 541 7.00 -15.22 -27.58
C ALA A 541 6.06 -14.47 -28.56
N LEU A 542 4.78 -14.85 -28.65
CA LEU A 542 3.78 -14.12 -29.44
C LEU A 542 3.54 -12.70 -28.91
N ALA A 543 3.61 -12.51 -27.59
CA ALA A 543 3.40 -11.21 -26.94
C ALA A 543 4.60 -10.25 -27.10
N LEU A 544 5.81 -10.73 -27.44
CA LEU A 544 7.03 -9.90 -27.52
C LEU A 544 6.92 -8.70 -28.46
N THR A 545 6.10 -8.78 -29.50
CA THR A 545 5.91 -7.69 -30.48
C THR A 545 4.73 -6.78 -30.13
N ASP A 546 3.95 -7.11 -29.11
CA ASP A 546 2.77 -6.34 -28.71
C ASP A 546 3.20 -5.10 -27.91
N GLN A 547 2.94 -3.93 -28.49
CA GLN A 547 3.31 -2.63 -27.94
C GLN A 547 2.18 -1.97 -27.14
N ASN A 548 1.04 -2.64 -26.95
CA ASN A 548 -0.05 -2.10 -26.14
C ASN A 548 0.44 -1.87 -24.71
N ARG A 549 0.42 -0.62 -24.27
CA ARG A 549 0.84 -0.22 -22.92
C ARG A 549 -0.36 -0.15 -21.97
N MET A 550 -0.14 -0.55 -20.73
CA MET A 550 -1.05 -0.21 -19.63
C MET A 550 -0.46 0.92 -18.79
N ILE A 551 -0.94 2.13 -19.05
CA ILE A 551 -0.53 3.34 -18.32
C ILE A 551 -1.16 3.33 -16.92
N GLY A 552 -0.40 3.74 -15.91
CA GLY A 552 -0.78 3.70 -14.51
C GLY A 552 -0.58 2.34 -13.85
N TRP A 553 -0.01 1.34 -14.53
CA TRP A 553 0.17 -0.02 -13.99
C TRP A 553 1.63 -0.33 -13.68
N GLY A 554 1.85 -1.13 -12.63
CA GLY A 554 3.16 -1.62 -12.23
C GLY A 554 3.09 -3.10 -11.89
N MET A 555 4.16 -3.83 -12.18
CA MET A 555 4.25 -5.27 -11.94
C MET A 555 5.59 -5.58 -11.28
N ASN A 556 5.59 -6.50 -10.31
CA ASN A 556 6.81 -6.96 -9.66
C ASN A 556 6.67 -8.45 -9.38
N ASN A 557 7.66 -9.25 -9.76
CA ASN A 557 7.73 -10.68 -9.46
C ASN A 557 8.83 -11.05 -8.46
N GLY A 558 9.33 -10.07 -7.71
CA GLY A 558 10.42 -10.19 -6.75
C GLY A 558 11.82 -10.10 -7.38
N LYS A 559 11.95 -10.31 -8.70
CA LYS A 559 13.23 -10.20 -9.44
C LYS A 559 13.24 -8.98 -10.36
N ILE A 560 12.16 -8.77 -11.11
CA ILE A 560 12.00 -7.67 -12.06
C ILE A 560 10.77 -6.87 -11.65
N ALA A 561 10.94 -5.56 -11.58
CA ALA A 561 9.85 -4.61 -11.49
C ALA A 561 9.69 -3.90 -12.85
N LEU A 562 8.47 -3.83 -13.36
CA LEU A 562 8.06 -3.17 -14.60
C LEU A 562 7.01 -2.11 -14.29
N TYR A 563 7.00 -1.01 -15.03
CA TYR A 563 6.05 0.10 -14.82
C TYR A 563 5.70 0.70 -16.15
N ASP A 564 4.41 0.97 -16.33
CA ASP A 564 3.79 1.29 -17.62
C ASP A 564 4.27 0.38 -18.76
N PRO A 565 4.44 -0.94 -18.51
CA PRO A 565 5.06 -1.80 -19.49
C PRO A 565 4.14 -1.91 -20.72
N SER A 566 4.74 -2.08 -21.88
CA SER A 566 4.03 -2.72 -22.97
C SER A 566 3.82 -4.20 -22.62
N LEU A 567 2.82 -4.83 -23.25
CA LEU A 567 2.60 -6.26 -23.09
C LEU A 567 3.88 -7.06 -23.43
N GLY A 568 4.63 -6.65 -24.45
CA GLY A 568 5.91 -7.23 -24.83
C GLY A 568 7.01 -7.10 -23.76
N ASP A 569 7.02 -6.00 -22.99
CA ASP A 569 7.97 -5.84 -21.88
C ASP A 569 7.70 -6.84 -20.76
N VAL A 570 6.42 -7.06 -20.46
CA VAL A 570 5.99 -8.06 -19.48
C VAL A 570 6.34 -9.47 -19.94
N ALA A 571 6.11 -9.76 -21.22
CA ALA A 571 6.46 -11.04 -21.80
C ALA A 571 7.97 -11.31 -21.76
N ALA A 572 8.79 -10.31 -22.13
CA ALA A 572 10.24 -10.42 -22.08
C ALA A 572 10.75 -10.63 -20.65
N ALA A 573 10.19 -9.91 -19.67
CA ALA A 573 10.55 -10.11 -18.27
C ALA A 573 10.11 -11.48 -17.74
N ALA A 574 8.97 -12.00 -18.17
CA ALA A 574 8.53 -13.36 -17.84
C ALA A 574 9.51 -14.40 -18.40
N LEU A 575 9.93 -14.27 -19.66
CA LEU A 575 10.90 -15.17 -20.30
C LEU A 575 12.25 -15.19 -19.57
N VAL A 576 12.83 -14.02 -19.29
CA VAL A 576 14.12 -13.90 -18.58
C VAL A 576 14.05 -14.51 -17.17
N THR A 577 12.93 -14.34 -16.47
CA THR A 577 12.81 -14.83 -15.09
C THR A 577 12.49 -16.32 -14.98
N GLN A 578 11.75 -16.88 -15.94
CA GLN A 578 11.32 -18.28 -15.93
C GLN A 578 12.27 -19.21 -16.69
N TYR A 579 12.97 -18.70 -17.70
CA TYR A 579 13.87 -19.47 -18.56
C TYR A 579 15.26 -18.78 -18.61
N PRO A 580 15.93 -18.55 -17.47
CA PRO A 580 17.16 -17.76 -17.40
C PRO A 580 18.35 -18.39 -18.15
N GLU A 581 18.34 -19.70 -18.38
CA GLU A 581 19.38 -20.37 -19.17
C GLU A 581 19.24 -20.07 -20.68
N GLU A 582 18.00 -19.96 -21.17
CA GLU A 582 17.69 -19.63 -22.57
C GLU A 582 17.75 -18.12 -22.83
N PHE A 583 17.39 -17.32 -21.82
CA PHE A 583 17.35 -15.85 -21.88
C PHE A 583 18.26 -15.24 -20.79
N PRO A 584 19.59 -15.43 -20.85
CA PRO A 584 20.55 -15.11 -19.79
C PRO A 584 20.93 -13.62 -19.77
N PHE A 585 19.92 -12.76 -19.83
CA PHE A 585 20.15 -11.35 -20.02
C PHE A 585 19.89 -10.55 -18.73
N ASP A 586 20.89 -9.77 -18.32
CA ASP A 586 20.75 -8.74 -17.29
C ASP A 586 20.48 -7.40 -17.97
N PHE A 587 19.44 -6.68 -17.53
CA PHE A 587 19.00 -5.48 -18.20
C PHE A 587 18.79 -4.32 -17.22
N PRO A 588 19.49 -3.19 -17.42
CA PRO A 588 19.23 -1.98 -16.66
C PRO A 588 17.78 -1.51 -16.88
N GLN A 589 17.21 -0.88 -15.85
CA GLN A 589 15.85 -0.34 -15.85
C GLN A 589 15.79 1.02 -16.59
N THR A 590 16.31 1.06 -17.80
CA THR A 590 16.24 2.20 -18.73
C THR A 590 15.26 1.89 -19.86
N THR A 591 14.84 2.91 -20.60
CA THR A 591 13.97 2.76 -21.77
C THR A 591 14.67 1.94 -22.84
N VAL A 592 15.93 2.26 -23.16
CA VAL A 592 16.76 1.48 -24.09
C VAL A 592 17.03 0.07 -23.57
N GLY A 593 17.27 -0.11 -22.26
CA GLY A 593 17.50 -1.42 -21.66
C GLY A 593 16.26 -2.31 -21.67
N THR A 594 15.08 -1.72 -21.50
CA THR A 594 13.79 -2.43 -21.56
C THR A 594 13.46 -2.84 -23.00
N GLU A 595 13.67 -1.96 -23.96
CA GLU A 595 13.47 -2.29 -25.38
C GLU A 595 14.51 -3.30 -25.89
N ASN A 596 15.79 -3.14 -25.53
CA ASN A 596 16.82 -4.13 -25.84
C ASN A 596 16.56 -5.48 -25.15
N ARG A 597 15.87 -5.51 -24.00
CA ARG A 597 15.39 -6.75 -23.38
C ARG A 597 14.42 -7.47 -24.28
N ARG A 598 13.39 -6.75 -24.72
CA ARG A 598 12.39 -7.25 -25.64
C ARG A 598 13.01 -7.74 -26.95
N LEU A 599 13.88 -6.94 -27.56
CA LEU A 599 14.59 -7.28 -28.80
C LEU A 599 15.55 -8.46 -28.64
N SER A 600 16.25 -8.59 -27.51
CA SER A 600 17.14 -9.72 -27.26
C SER A 600 16.36 -11.02 -27.10
N CYS A 601 15.25 -11.00 -26.34
CA CYS A 601 14.33 -12.14 -26.27
C CYS A 601 13.79 -12.49 -27.67
N LEU A 602 13.38 -11.49 -28.45
CA LEU A 602 12.89 -11.70 -29.80
C LEU A 602 13.97 -12.30 -30.72
N ASN A 603 15.23 -11.88 -30.58
CA ASN A 603 16.35 -12.39 -31.35
C ASN A 603 16.69 -13.86 -31.04
N VAL A 604 16.49 -14.32 -29.80
CA VAL A 604 16.56 -15.76 -29.47
C VAL A 604 15.50 -16.54 -30.26
N ILE A 605 14.25 -16.08 -30.25
CA ILE A 605 13.15 -16.71 -30.98
C ILE A 605 13.36 -16.65 -32.51
N ARG A 606 13.88 -15.54 -33.03
CA ARG A 606 14.21 -15.38 -34.46
C ARG A 606 15.31 -16.35 -34.90
N LYS A 607 16.34 -16.53 -34.08
CA LYS A 607 17.41 -17.50 -34.33
C LYS A 607 16.87 -18.93 -34.42
N GLU A 608 15.94 -19.31 -33.53
CA GLU A 608 15.28 -20.63 -33.57
C GLU A 608 14.50 -20.84 -34.87
N ARG A 609 13.94 -19.77 -35.45
CA ARG A 609 13.20 -19.78 -36.72
C ARG A 609 14.09 -19.64 -37.96
N GLY A 610 15.41 -19.52 -37.80
CA GLY A 610 16.33 -19.26 -38.91
C GLY A 610 16.23 -17.84 -39.50
N GLU A 611 15.66 -16.90 -38.77
CA GLU A 611 15.53 -15.51 -39.18
C GLU A 611 16.75 -14.66 -38.76
N SER A 612 17.04 -13.60 -39.52
CA SER A 612 18.11 -12.66 -39.16
C SER A 612 17.78 -11.88 -37.88
N PRO A 613 18.75 -11.63 -36.98
CA PRO A 613 18.53 -10.87 -35.77
C PRO A 613 18.16 -9.41 -36.09
N LEU A 614 17.27 -8.84 -35.30
CA LEU A 614 16.97 -7.42 -35.30
C LEU A 614 18.14 -6.65 -34.66
N PRO A 615 18.45 -5.44 -35.16
CA PRO A 615 19.46 -4.61 -34.55
C PRO A 615 19.02 -4.20 -33.14
N LEU A 616 19.92 -4.34 -32.17
CA LEU A 616 19.74 -3.76 -30.85
C LEU A 616 19.90 -2.24 -30.94
N LEU A 617 19.16 -1.51 -30.12
CA LEU A 617 19.32 -0.07 -30.00
C LEU A 617 20.68 0.22 -29.37
N ALA A 618 21.43 1.11 -30.02
CA ALA A 618 22.66 1.63 -29.44
C ALA A 618 22.33 2.36 -28.13
N SER A 619 23.06 2.04 -27.07
CA SER A 619 23.03 2.90 -25.89
C SER A 619 23.65 4.24 -26.26
N PRO A 620 23.09 5.38 -25.81
CA PRO A 620 23.73 6.68 -25.99
C PRO A 620 25.16 6.61 -25.46
N SER A 621 26.17 7.05 -26.21
CA SER A 621 27.54 7.21 -25.70
C SER A 621 27.98 8.66 -25.83
N ALA A 622 28.55 9.21 -24.75
CA ALA A 622 29.16 10.52 -24.79
C ALA A 622 30.46 10.49 -25.61
N PRO A 623 30.88 11.64 -26.15
CA PRO A 623 32.22 11.78 -26.73
C PRO A 623 33.27 11.36 -25.70
N PRO A 624 34.24 10.51 -26.06
CA PRO A 624 35.30 10.11 -25.14
C PRO A 624 36.14 11.33 -24.75
N VAL A 625 36.25 11.59 -23.45
CA VAL A 625 37.17 12.59 -22.88
C VAL A 625 38.47 11.89 -22.52
N SER A 626 39.62 12.47 -22.83
CA SER A 626 40.91 11.84 -22.51
C SER A 626 41.28 12.07 -21.04
N ALA A 627 41.84 11.05 -20.38
CA ALA A 627 42.37 11.16 -19.03
C ALA A 627 43.43 12.28 -18.90
N GLN A 628 44.18 12.54 -19.98
CA GLN A 628 45.20 13.59 -20.05
C GLN A 628 44.60 15.00 -19.94
N ALA A 629 43.36 15.21 -20.40
CA ALA A 629 42.67 16.49 -20.26
C ALA A 629 42.08 16.69 -18.85
N VAL A 630 41.68 15.60 -18.17
CA VAL A 630 41.00 15.66 -16.86
C VAL A 630 41.99 15.74 -15.69
N ALA A 631 43.07 14.94 -15.72
CA ALA A 631 43.99 14.81 -14.59
C ALA A 631 44.66 16.12 -14.11
N PRO A 632 45.05 17.08 -14.99
CA PRO A 632 45.55 18.38 -14.54
C PRO A 632 44.50 19.19 -13.78
N LEU A 633 43.25 19.18 -14.25
CA LEU A 633 42.15 19.92 -13.64
C LEU A 633 41.75 19.32 -12.28
N VAL A 634 41.76 17.99 -12.14
CA VAL A 634 41.50 17.34 -10.84
C VAL A 634 42.57 17.72 -9.81
N ARG A 635 43.85 17.77 -10.22
CA ARG A 635 44.95 18.25 -9.35
C ARG A 635 44.79 19.73 -9.00
N GLU A 636 44.43 20.57 -9.97
CA GLU A 636 44.14 21.99 -9.75
C GLU A 636 42.97 22.16 -8.76
N TYR A 637 41.90 21.38 -8.89
CA TYR A 637 40.73 21.41 -8.01
C TYR A 637 41.08 21.07 -6.55
N LEU A 638 41.92 20.05 -6.34
CA LEU A 638 42.37 19.63 -5.01
C LEU A 638 43.31 20.63 -4.33
N ASN A 639 44.06 21.42 -5.13
CA ASN A 639 45.02 22.40 -4.62
C ASN A 639 44.35 23.70 -4.13
N TYR A 640 43.10 23.97 -4.51
CA TYR A 640 42.36 25.12 -4.00
C TYR A 640 41.80 24.87 -2.59
N SER A 641 42.13 25.78 -1.67
CA SER A 641 41.62 25.81 -0.30
C SER A 641 40.30 26.58 -0.13
N THR A 642 39.90 27.36 -1.14
CA THR A 642 38.68 28.18 -1.14
C THR A 642 37.65 27.65 -2.13
N GLU A 643 36.36 27.68 -1.78
CA GLU A 643 35.26 27.21 -2.64
C GLU A 643 35.18 27.96 -3.98
N SER A 644 35.41 29.28 -3.99
CA SER A 644 35.39 30.08 -5.22
C SER A 644 36.45 29.66 -6.23
N GLY A 645 37.63 29.21 -5.76
CA GLY A 645 38.68 28.67 -6.63
C GLY A 645 38.33 27.29 -7.18
N ARG A 646 37.67 26.46 -6.37
CA ARG A 646 37.14 25.15 -6.80
C ARG A 646 36.04 25.30 -7.85
N GLU A 647 35.16 26.29 -7.70
CA GLU A 647 34.07 26.56 -8.66
C GLU A 647 34.62 26.84 -10.08
N LEU A 648 35.68 27.66 -10.19
CA LEU A 648 36.30 27.95 -11.49
C LEU A 648 36.84 26.70 -12.19
N VAL A 649 37.43 25.78 -11.43
CA VAL A 649 37.94 24.52 -11.99
C VAL A 649 36.80 23.54 -12.28
N ARG A 650 35.74 23.55 -11.46
CA ARG A 650 34.52 22.77 -11.69
C ARG A 650 33.88 23.15 -13.03
N GLU A 651 33.75 24.44 -13.33
CA GLU A 651 33.25 24.92 -14.62
C GLU A 651 34.10 24.43 -15.82
N LYS A 652 35.43 24.42 -15.69
CA LYS A 652 36.32 23.85 -16.72
C LYS A 652 36.07 22.35 -16.90
N LEU A 653 35.85 21.59 -15.82
CA LEU A 653 35.54 20.16 -15.87
C LEU A 653 34.16 19.89 -16.47
N LEU A 654 33.15 20.71 -16.14
CA LEU A 654 31.81 20.62 -16.74
C LEU A 654 31.83 20.91 -18.25
N ALA A 655 32.69 21.83 -18.69
CA ALA A 655 32.89 22.14 -20.11
C ALA A 655 33.52 20.98 -20.92
N LEU A 656 34.24 20.05 -20.26
CA LEU A 656 34.70 18.81 -20.91
C LEU A 656 33.56 17.81 -21.14
N GLY A 657 32.39 18.02 -20.52
CA GLY A 657 31.24 17.15 -20.61
C GLY A 657 31.26 15.99 -19.60
N PRO A 658 30.21 15.17 -19.59
CA PRO A 658 30.02 14.13 -18.57
C PRO A 658 31.05 12.99 -18.69
N GLY A 659 31.73 12.86 -19.83
CA GLY A 659 32.78 11.87 -20.06
C GLY A 659 34.03 12.08 -19.19
N ALA A 660 34.14 13.21 -18.49
CA ALA A 660 35.19 13.43 -17.49
C ALA A 660 34.93 12.67 -16.17
N ALA A 661 33.67 12.34 -15.83
CA ALA A 661 33.31 11.75 -14.55
C ALA A 661 34.02 10.40 -14.24
N PRO A 662 34.12 9.44 -15.18
CA PRO A 662 34.84 8.18 -14.94
C PRO A 662 36.32 8.37 -14.59
N HIS A 663 36.96 9.41 -15.13
CA HIS A 663 38.35 9.73 -14.82
C HIS A 663 38.50 10.34 -13.42
N ILE A 664 37.55 11.17 -12.98
CA ILE A 664 37.49 11.68 -11.60
C ILE A 664 37.21 10.52 -10.63
N ALA A 665 36.36 9.57 -11.03
CA ALA A 665 36.05 8.38 -10.24
C ALA A 665 37.30 7.52 -9.97
N ALA A 666 38.13 7.31 -10.99
CA ALA A 666 39.38 6.57 -10.84
C ALA A 666 40.32 7.23 -9.80
N GLU A 667 40.41 8.56 -9.78
CA GLU A 667 41.26 9.31 -8.85
C GLU A 667 40.84 9.15 -7.38
N TRP A 668 39.54 9.09 -7.08
CA TRP A 668 39.08 8.87 -5.71
C TRP A 668 39.01 7.40 -5.31
N ALA A 669 38.84 6.48 -6.27
CA ALA A 669 38.83 5.04 -6.01
C ALA A 669 40.17 4.53 -5.47
N HIS A 670 41.30 5.15 -5.86
CA HIS A 670 42.63 4.82 -5.36
C HIS A 670 42.94 5.38 -3.96
N ARG A 671 42.03 6.17 -3.36
CA ARG A 671 42.23 6.80 -2.04
C ARG A 671 41.57 6.03 -0.92
N ALA A 672 42.17 6.05 0.27
CA ALA A 672 41.60 5.45 1.47
C ALA A 672 40.26 6.13 1.85
N SER A 673 39.33 5.39 2.46
CA SER A 673 38.03 5.93 2.89
C SER A 673 38.14 7.03 3.95
N THR A 674 39.27 7.12 4.64
CA THR A 674 39.59 8.14 5.65
C THR A 674 40.22 9.40 5.07
N ASP A 675 40.57 9.44 3.78
CA ASP A 675 41.12 10.63 3.12
C ASP A 675 39.99 11.67 2.89
N PRO A 676 40.04 12.87 3.50
CA PRO A 676 39.03 13.91 3.30
C PRO A 676 38.88 14.34 1.83
N GLN A 677 39.94 14.22 1.02
CA GLN A 677 39.90 14.54 -0.41
C GLN A 677 39.07 13.54 -1.21
N ARG A 678 38.87 12.33 -0.68
CA ARG A 678 38.02 11.32 -1.34
C ARG A 678 36.58 11.80 -1.45
N GLN A 679 36.01 12.35 -0.37
CA GLN A 679 34.64 12.86 -0.38
C GLN A 679 34.50 14.06 -1.34
N VAL A 680 35.48 14.97 -1.32
CA VAL A 680 35.53 16.13 -2.23
C VAL A 680 35.50 15.71 -3.70
N LEU A 681 36.25 14.66 -4.05
CA LEU A 681 36.27 14.12 -5.42
C LEU A 681 35.00 13.34 -5.77
N GLN A 682 34.36 12.67 -4.81
CA GLN A 682 33.05 12.02 -5.01
C GLN A 682 31.96 13.04 -5.31
N GLU A 683 31.92 14.16 -4.59
CA GLU A 683 30.98 15.27 -4.85
C GLU A 683 31.21 15.90 -6.24
N LEU A 684 32.47 16.10 -6.62
CA LEU A 684 32.84 16.60 -7.94
C LEU A 684 32.45 15.62 -9.05
N GLU A 685 32.74 14.34 -8.87
CA GLU A 685 32.39 13.28 -9.82
C GLU A 685 30.87 13.18 -10.01
N SER A 686 30.09 13.18 -8.93
CA SER A 686 28.63 13.21 -8.99
C SER A 686 28.13 14.43 -9.75
N THR A 687 28.69 15.62 -9.51
CA THR A 687 28.30 16.86 -10.20
C THR A 687 28.53 16.76 -11.71
N VAL A 688 29.70 16.27 -12.14
CA VAL A 688 30.04 16.09 -13.56
C VAL A 688 29.21 14.98 -14.19
N ALA A 689 28.98 13.87 -13.47
CA ALA A 689 28.17 12.75 -13.93
C ALA A 689 26.70 13.14 -14.12
N ASN A 690 26.22 14.15 -13.40
CA ASN A 690 24.84 14.62 -13.46
C ASN A 690 24.59 15.64 -14.58
N LEU A 691 25.58 15.99 -15.41
CA LEU A 691 25.38 16.92 -16.53
C LEU A 691 24.28 16.40 -17.49
N VAL A 692 23.31 17.25 -17.82
CA VAL A 692 22.28 16.91 -18.82
C VAL A 692 22.86 17.13 -20.22
N GLY A 693 23.14 16.03 -20.93
CA GLY A 693 23.68 16.08 -22.29
C GLY A 693 22.61 16.41 -23.33
N GLU A 694 21.46 15.74 -23.24
CA GLU A 694 20.39 15.84 -24.23
C GLU A 694 19.01 15.97 -23.57
N VAL A 695 18.12 16.65 -24.28
CA VAL A 695 16.70 16.79 -23.92
C VAL A 695 15.90 16.54 -25.18
N HIS A 696 15.11 15.48 -25.18
CA HIS A 696 14.26 15.04 -26.29
C HIS A 696 12.80 15.33 -25.96
N ILE A 697 12.08 15.93 -26.91
CA ILE A 697 10.64 16.17 -26.81
C ILE A 697 9.94 15.24 -27.80
N GLU A 698 9.14 14.31 -27.29
CA GLU A 698 8.38 13.36 -28.09
C GLU A 698 6.94 13.85 -28.32
N GLY A 699 6.53 13.89 -29.59
CA GLY A 699 5.21 14.34 -30.01
C GLY A 699 5.09 15.86 -30.16
N GLN A 700 3.89 16.32 -30.49
CA GLN A 700 3.60 17.75 -30.60
C GLN A 700 3.40 18.35 -29.21
N THR A 701 4.08 19.48 -28.92
CA THR A 701 3.87 20.21 -27.66
C THR A 701 2.44 20.74 -27.58
N PRO A 702 1.64 20.32 -26.58
CA PRO A 702 0.27 20.82 -26.44
C PRO A 702 0.24 22.29 -26.02
N ALA A 703 -0.80 23.01 -26.45
CA ALA A 703 -1.01 24.40 -26.05
C ALA A 703 -1.08 24.53 -24.52
N GLY A 704 -0.27 25.42 -23.94
CA GLY A 704 -0.16 25.64 -22.50
C GLY A 704 0.97 24.86 -21.82
N PHE A 705 1.74 24.03 -22.54
CA PHE A 705 2.92 23.32 -22.01
C PHE A 705 4.27 23.94 -22.39
N GLU A 706 4.28 25.10 -23.05
CA GLU A 706 5.48 25.73 -23.60
C GLU A 706 6.53 26.06 -22.53
N ARG A 707 6.12 26.59 -21.36
CA ARG A 707 7.06 26.89 -20.26
C ARG A 707 7.69 25.62 -19.66
N SER A 708 6.96 24.51 -19.55
CA SER A 708 7.53 23.23 -19.10
C SER A 708 8.57 22.73 -20.09
N VAL A 709 8.26 22.75 -21.39
CA VAL A 709 9.24 22.41 -22.44
C VAL A 709 10.47 23.30 -22.34
N GLN A 710 10.31 24.61 -22.22
CA GLN A 710 11.42 25.55 -22.06
C GLN A 710 12.22 25.30 -20.77
N ALA A 711 11.56 24.97 -19.65
CA ALA A 711 12.22 24.65 -18.40
C ALA A 711 13.10 23.39 -18.52
N PHE A 712 12.62 22.34 -19.19
CA PHE A 712 13.41 21.14 -19.47
C PHE A 712 14.57 21.42 -20.43
N LEU A 713 14.33 22.16 -21.51
CA LEU A 713 15.40 22.56 -22.44
C LEU A 713 16.49 23.40 -21.75
N ALA A 714 16.13 24.23 -20.77
CA ALA A 714 17.07 25.04 -20.00
C ALA A 714 17.97 24.25 -19.03
N LEU A 715 17.68 22.95 -18.81
CA LEU A 715 18.53 22.04 -18.06
C LEU A 715 19.72 21.54 -18.89
N LYS A 716 19.63 21.56 -20.23
CA LYS A 716 20.71 21.08 -21.12
C LYS A 716 22.01 21.83 -20.83
N GLY A 717 23.10 21.07 -20.71
CA GLY A 717 24.44 21.60 -20.41
C GLY A 717 24.65 21.99 -18.95
N LYS A 718 23.71 21.67 -18.04
CA LYS A 718 23.84 21.92 -16.59
C LYS A 718 23.75 20.62 -15.81
N PRO A 719 24.37 20.52 -14.63
CA PRO A 719 24.14 19.41 -13.71
C PRO A 719 22.66 19.33 -13.32
N LEU A 720 22.06 18.15 -13.48
CA LEU A 720 20.70 17.88 -13.03
C LEU A 720 20.68 17.89 -11.50
N THR A 721 19.85 18.74 -10.93
CA THR A 721 19.53 18.74 -9.50
C THR A 721 18.08 18.33 -9.30
N ALA A 722 17.76 17.79 -8.11
CA ALA A 722 16.39 17.41 -7.79
C ALA A 722 15.46 18.63 -7.79
N GLU A 723 15.94 19.80 -7.35
CA GLU A 723 15.20 21.05 -7.39
C GLU A 723 14.90 21.49 -8.82
N ALA A 724 15.89 21.44 -9.71
CA ALA A 724 15.73 21.83 -11.10
C ALA A 724 14.78 20.88 -11.85
N TRP A 725 14.87 19.58 -11.57
CA TRP A 725 13.95 18.57 -12.08
C TRP A 725 12.50 18.82 -11.63
N SER A 726 12.27 18.98 -10.31
CA SER A 726 10.95 19.31 -9.77
C SER A 726 10.42 20.64 -10.32
N ALA A 727 11.26 21.68 -10.42
CA ALA A 727 10.85 22.96 -10.98
C ALA A 727 10.41 22.86 -12.44
N ALA A 728 11.11 22.06 -13.26
CA ALA A 728 10.74 21.83 -14.66
C ALA A 728 9.39 21.10 -14.82
N LEU A 729 9.14 20.09 -13.98
CA LEU A 729 7.84 19.38 -13.93
C LEU A 729 6.69 20.33 -13.56
N LEU A 730 6.92 21.23 -12.61
CA LEU A 730 5.91 22.11 -12.04
C LEU A 730 5.65 23.39 -12.85
N ALA A 731 6.53 23.73 -13.80
CA ALA A 731 6.51 25.00 -14.51
C ALA A 731 5.18 25.36 -15.19
N ASN A 732 4.36 24.37 -15.59
CA ASN A 732 3.02 24.58 -16.17
C ASN A 732 1.90 23.68 -15.61
N ALA A 733 2.22 22.71 -14.78
CA ALA A 733 1.27 21.65 -14.43
C ALA A 733 0.02 22.15 -13.68
N LEU A 734 0.08 23.33 -13.04
CA LEU A 734 -1.04 23.99 -12.35
C LEU A 734 -1.86 24.97 -13.21
N LYS A 735 -1.47 25.27 -14.46
CA LYS A 735 -2.11 26.34 -15.27
C LYS A 735 -2.50 25.95 -16.69
N SER A 736 -2.11 24.77 -17.18
CA SER A 736 -2.46 24.37 -18.55
C SER A 736 -3.96 24.03 -18.66
N PRO A 737 -4.74 24.65 -19.57
CA PRO A 737 -6.20 24.51 -19.66
C PRO A 737 -6.65 23.20 -20.33
N THR A 738 -5.74 22.32 -20.75
CA THR A 738 -6.07 21.16 -21.58
C THR A 738 -5.87 19.82 -20.85
N ALA A 739 -6.75 18.86 -21.13
CA ALA A 739 -6.72 17.50 -20.61
C ALA A 739 -5.62 16.67 -21.31
N TYR A 740 -4.35 16.88 -20.96
CA TYR A 740 -3.22 16.11 -21.50
C TYR A 740 -2.49 15.35 -20.40
N SER A 741 -2.00 14.18 -20.78
CA SER A 741 -1.07 13.38 -20.00
C SER A 741 0.37 13.73 -20.40
N PHE A 742 1.30 13.70 -19.47
CA PHE A 742 2.74 13.82 -19.75
C PHE A 742 3.55 12.78 -19.00
N GLU A 743 4.69 12.42 -19.56
CA GLU A 743 5.72 11.59 -18.95
C GLU A 743 7.08 12.25 -19.16
N ALA A 744 7.83 12.45 -18.09
CA ALA A 744 9.18 12.97 -18.10
C ALA A 744 10.11 11.93 -17.47
N THR A 745 11.15 11.53 -18.20
CA THR A 745 12.14 10.55 -17.75
C THR A 745 13.55 11.12 -17.92
N ALA A 746 14.35 11.11 -16.85
CA ALA A 746 15.78 11.39 -16.89
C ALA A 746 16.55 10.08 -16.69
N GLU A 747 17.37 9.71 -17.67
CA GLU A 747 18.17 8.49 -17.66
C GLU A 747 19.66 8.83 -17.71
N ARG A 748 20.45 8.26 -16.80
CA ARG A 748 21.91 8.28 -16.84
C ARG A 748 22.42 6.87 -17.08
N PHE A 749 23.09 6.66 -18.21
CA PHE A 749 23.72 5.38 -18.57
C PHE A 749 25.13 5.27 -17.98
N GLN A 750 25.63 4.03 -17.84
CA GLN A 750 26.99 3.79 -17.36
C GLN A 750 28.03 4.39 -18.32
N GLY A 751 29.15 4.88 -17.78
CA GLY A 751 30.30 5.28 -18.61
C GLY A 751 30.44 6.77 -18.90
N GLY A 752 29.74 7.65 -18.15
CA GLY A 752 29.96 9.09 -18.25
C GLY A 752 29.13 9.79 -19.32
N ASN A 753 27.93 9.30 -19.62
CA ASN A 753 27.08 9.89 -20.67
C ASN A 753 26.24 11.08 -20.21
N GLY A 754 26.22 11.36 -18.90
CA GLY A 754 25.34 12.35 -18.32
C GLY A 754 23.88 11.88 -18.37
N PHE A 755 22.96 12.80 -18.06
CA PHE A 755 21.53 12.55 -18.19
C PHE A 755 21.03 12.86 -19.60
N THR A 756 20.22 11.95 -20.13
CA THR A 756 19.28 12.22 -21.22
C THR A 756 17.91 12.41 -20.61
N ILE A 757 17.26 13.53 -20.92
CA ILE A 757 15.86 13.79 -20.52
C ILE A 757 14.95 13.53 -21.71
N ILE A 758 13.87 12.79 -21.51
CA ILE A 758 12.82 12.53 -22.48
C ILE A 758 11.52 13.09 -21.90
N LEU A 759 10.90 14.02 -22.60
CA LEU A 759 9.57 14.55 -22.26
C LEU A 759 8.58 14.16 -23.34
N LYS A 760 7.56 13.40 -22.95
CA LYS A 760 6.53 12.88 -23.84
C LYS A 760 5.16 13.44 -23.46
N PHE A 761 4.41 13.86 -24.47
CA PHE A 761 3.00 14.24 -24.33
C PHE A 761 2.08 13.19 -24.93
N ILE A 762 1.03 12.81 -24.19
CA ILE A 762 0.07 11.78 -24.61
C ILE A 762 -1.31 12.45 -24.73
N PRO A 763 -1.95 12.42 -25.92
CA PRO A 763 -3.26 13.01 -26.13
C PRO A 763 -4.36 12.24 -25.37
N PRO A 764 -5.47 12.90 -25.01
CA PRO A 764 -6.60 12.26 -24.33
C PRO A 764 -7.45 11.45 -25.32
N GLU A 765 -6.99 10.29 -25.76
CA GLU A 765 -7.84 9.36 -26.50
C GLU A 765 -8.53 8.41 -25.49
N ASN A 766 -9.87 8.38 -25.49
CA ASN A 766 -10.73 7.55 -24.64
C ASN A 766 -10.81 7.87 -23.13
N ALA A 767 -10.35 9.04 -22.69
CA ALA A 767 -10.50 9.47 -21.29
C ALA A 767 -11.87 10.12 -21.03
N GLN A 768 -12.65 9.55 -20.09
CA GLN A 768 -13.80 10.26 -19.53
C GLN A 768 -13.34 11.41 -18.63
N PRO A 769 -14.06 12.54 -18.56
CA PRO A 769 -13.59 13.70 -17.83
C PRO A 769 -13.54 13.54 -16.31
N GLY A 770 -12.46 14.04 -15.68
CA GLY A 770 -12.46 14.44 -14.27
C GLY A 770 -11.50 13.73 -13.30
N TYR A 771 -10.59 12.86 -13.77
CA TYR A 771 -9.65 12.16 -12.87
C TYR A 771 -8.23 12.14 -13.42
N TYR A 772 -7.26 12.48 -12.56
CA TYR A 772 -5.83 12.42 -12.88
C TYR A 772 -5.16 11.38 -11.99
N THR A 773 -4.28 10.57 -12.58
CA THR A 773 -3.34 9.74 -11.86
C THR A 773 -1.95 10.29 -11.99
N TYR A 774 -1.13 10.10 -10.97
CA TYR A 774 0.27 10.46 -11.00
C TYR A 774 1.13 9.25 -10.72
N ARG A 775 2.38 9.35 -11.15
CA ARG A 775 3.43 8.42 -10.77
C ARG A 775 4.77 9.13 -10.68
N ILE A 776 5.51 8.78 -9.65
CA ILE A 776 6.90 9.19 -9.46
C ILE A 776 7.74 7.96 -9.17
N ARG A 777 8.88 7.87 -9.86
CA ARG A 777 9.81 6.75 -9.73
C ARG A 777 11.25 7.25 -9.72
N THR A 778 12.04 6.70 -8.82
CA THR A 778 13.48 6.97 -8.78
C THR A 778 14.22 5.66 -8.54
N LEU A 779 15.07 5.29 -9.49
CA LEU A 779 15.81 4.04 -9.52
C LEU A 779 17.30 4.27 -9.61
N THR A 780 18.04 3.35 -8.99
CA THR A 780 19.46 3.11 -9.22
C THR A 780 19.64 1.64 -9.61
N ARG A 781 20.80 1.27 -10.16
CA ARG A 781 21.13 -0.13 -10.52
C ARG A 781 20.81 -1.13 -9.40
N SER A 782 21.03 -0.73 -8.15
CA SER A 782 20.98 -1.60 -6.98
C SER A 782 19.69 -1.48 -6.16
N ASN A 783 18.91 -0.40 -6.29
CA ASN A 783 17.70 -0.17 -5.48
C ASN A 783 16.64 0.68 -6.19
N ALA A 784 15.36 0.40 -5.90
CA ALA A 784 14.28 1.36 -6.08
C ALA A 784 14.24 2.29 -4.85
N LEU A 785 14.48 3.58 -5.05
CA LEU A 785 14.55 4.58 -3.97
C LEU A 785 13.20 5.27 -3.76
N ALA A 786 12.46 5.54 -4.84
CA ALA A 786 11.08 6.01 -4.79
C ALA A 786 10.21 5.25 -5.77
N ASN A 787 9.00 4.92 -5.33
CA ASN A 787 7.95 4.40 -6.18
C ASN A 787 6.59 4.74 -5.55
N SER A 788 5.92 5.76 -6.07
CA SER A 788 4.59 6.17 -5.61
C SER A 788 3.68 6.44 -6.79
N SER A 789 2.42 6.06 -6.63
CA SER A 789 1.35 6.37 -7.56
C SER A 789 0.05 6.59 -6.80
N GLY A 790 -0.81 7.42 -7.36
CA GLY A 790 -2.14 7.67 -6.82
C GLY A 790 -3.00 8.38 -7.85
N GLY A 791 -4.19 8.80 -7.44
CA GLY A 791 -5.04 9.61 -8.30
C GLY A 791 -6.03 10.43 -7.50
N GLY A 792 -6.65 11.38 -8.19
CA GLY A 792 -7.59 12.32 -7.60
C GLY A 792 -7.90 13.45 -8.56
N SER A 793 -8.20 14.62 -8.02
CA SER A 793 -8.18 15.85 -8.80
C SER A 793 -6.77 16.08 -9.38
N ARG A 794 -6.67 16.94 -10.39
CA ARG A 794 -5.37 17.32 -10.96
C ARG A 794 -4.39 17.79 -9.89
N ASP A 795 -4.87 18.62 -8.96
CA ASP A 795 -4.04 19.16 -7.90
C ASP A 795 -3.60 18.08 -6.93
N SER A 796 -4.50 17.17 -6.52
CA SER A 796 -4.15 16.02 -5.69
C SER A 796 -3.11 15.11 -6.36
N ALA A 797 -3.23 14.93 -7.68
CA ALA A 797 -2.26 14.17 -8.46
C ALA A 797 -0.94 14.92 -8.66
N MET A 798 -0.92 16.24 -8.50
CA MET A 798 0.28 17.06 -8.63
C MET A 798 1.07 17.24 -7.32
N LEU A 799 0.41 17.14 -6.16
CA LEU A 799 1.05 17.17 -4.81
C LEU A 799 2.34 16.31 -4.69
N PRO A 800 2.43 15.12 -5.27
CA PRO A 800 3.60 14.24 -5.18
C PRO A 800 4.83 14.77 -5.92
N PHE A 801 4.67 15.59 -6.96
CA PHE A 801 5.81 16.26 -7.61
C PHE A 801 6.32 17.44 -6.78
N HIS A 802 5.47 17.97 -5.89
CA HIS A 802 5.86 18.89 -4.81
C HIS A 802 6.37 18.16 -3.55
N ASN A 803 6.26 16.83 -3.50
CA ASN A 803 6.61 16.07 -2.31
C ASN A 803 8.14 16.00 -2.17
N ARG A 804 8.61 16.42 -1.00
CA ARG A 804 10.04 16.43 -0.69
C ARG A 804 10.61 15.02 -0.54
N ASP A 805 9.80 13.98 -0.33
CA ASP A 805 10.22 12.58 -0.47
C ASP A 805 10.66 12.26 -1.90
N TYR A 806 9.94 12.77 -2.92
CA TYR A 806 10.33 12.58 -4.31
C TYR A 806 11.64 13.31 -4.59
N THR A 807 11.74 14.57 -4.14
CA THR A 807 12.96 15.37 -4.27
C THR A 807 14.13 14.73 -3.51
N PHE A 808 13.92 14.21 -2.30
CA PHE A 808 14.93 13.54 -1.46
C PHE A 808 15.42 12.26 -2.12
N ASN A 809 14.51 11.38 -2.54
CA ASN A 809 14.89 10.16 -3.24
C ASN A 809 15.59 10.45 -4.57
N THR A 810 15.18 11.52 -5.27
CA THR A 810 15.88 12.03 -6.45
C THR A 810 17.28 12.52 -6.10
N LYS A 811 17.48 13.25 -4.98
CA LYS A 811 18.81 13.62 -4.49
C LYS A 811 19.67 12.40 -4.20
N GLU A 812 19.14 11.43 -3.45
CA GLU A 812 19.86 10.18 -3.14
C GLU A 812 20.26 9.42 -4.41
N ALA A 813 19.41 9.40 -5.43
CA ALA A 813 19.73 8.79 -6.72
C ALA A 813 20.81 9.54 -7.50
N LEU A 814 20.79 10.88 -7.44
CA LEU A 814 21.79 11.73 -8.07
C LEU A 814 23.18 11.63 -7.40
N LEU A 815 23.25 11.12 -6.16
CA LEU A 815 24.50 10.79 -5.48
C LEU A 815 25.10 9.44 -5.91
N ALA A 816 24.38 8.64 -6.71
CA ALA A 816 24.92 7.37 -7.19
C ALA A 816 26.20 7.63 -8.03
N PRO A 817 27.22 6.75 -7.97
CA PRO A 817 28.43 6.88 -8.78
C PRO A 817 28.14 6.86 -10.28
N SER A 818 29.01 7.45 -11.10
CA SER A 818 28.91 7.50 -12.57
C SER A 818 28.92 6.13 -13.26
N ALA A 819 29.33 5.08 -12.53
CA ALA A 819 29.27 3.69 -12.96
C ALA A 819 27.87 3.07 -12.80
N ASP A 820 26.97 3.73 -12.08
CA ASP A 820 25.59 3.26 -11.87
C ASP A 820 24.62 3.93 -12.84
N THR A 821 23.67 3.11 -13.28
CA THR A 821 22.50 3.59 -14.03
C THR A 821 21.51 4.25 -13.08
N VAL A 822 21.02 5.42 -13.46
CA VAL A 822 19.99 6.17 -12.72
C VAL A 822 18.82 6.46 -13.65
N THR A 823 17.60 6.16 -13.18
CA THR A 823 16.36 6.49 -13.91
C THR A 823 15.43 7.23 -12.97
N ILE A 824 15.05 8.46 -13.34
CA ILE A 824 14.07 9.28 -12.61
C ILE A 824 12.89 9.50 -13.56
N THR A 825 11.69 9.07 -13.16
CA THR A 825 10.47 9.21 -13.97
C THR A 825 9.40 9.96 -13.17
N ALA A 826 8.68 10.82 -13.85
CA ALA A 826 7.49 11.50 -13.36
C ALA A 826 6.44 11.52 -14.47
N SER A 827 5.23 11.01 -14.18
CA SER A 827 4.12 11.05 -15.14
C SER A 827 2.83 11.50 -14.48
N LEU A 828 2.07 12.32 -15.20
CA LEU A 828 0.71 12.70 -14.87
C LEU A 828 -0.17 12.19 -16.01
N THR A 829 -1.11 11.32 -15.71
CA THR A 829 -2.01 10.71 -16.69
C THR A 829 -3.44 11.15 -16.43
N TYR A 830 -4.10 11.65 -17.46
CA TYR A 830 -5.53 11.91 -17.50
C TYR A 830 -6.26 10.68 -18.01
N GLY A 831 -7.23 10.17 -17.24
CA GLY A 831 -7.91 8.91 -17.58
C GLY A 831 -9.13 8.62 -16.70
N PRO A 832 -9.87 7.54 -16.99
CA PRO A 832 -11.02 7.14 -16.17
C PRO A 832 -10.59 6.83 -14.73
N LYS A 833 -11.49 7.08 -13.77
CA LYS A 833 -11.33 6.64 -12.38
C LYS A 833 -11.06 5.13 -12.40
N VAL A 834 -9.86 4.73 -11.96
CA VAL A 834 -9.61 3.31 -11.64
C VAL A 834 -10.49 3.02 -10.45
N GLU A 835 -11.69 2.48 -10.69
CA GLU A 835 -12.40 1.78 -9.64
C GLU A 835 -11.46 0.69 -9.17
N ASN A 836 -11.03 0.76 -7.91
CA ASN A 836 -10.40 -0.37 -7.25
C ASN A 836 -11.41 -1.53 -7.35
N LYS A 837 -11.21 -2.40 -8.34
CA LYS A 837 -11.92 -3.66 -8.48
C LYS A 837 -11.13 -4.75 -7.77
#